data_AF-A0A2D7G8Q5-F1
#
_entry.id   AF-A0A2D7G8Q5-F1
#
_cell.length_a   1.000
_cell.length_b   1.000
_cell.length_c   1.000
_cell.angle_alpha   90.00
_cell.angle_beta   90.00
_cell.angle_gamma   90.00
#
_symmetry.space_group_name_H-M   'P 1'
#
loop_
_entity.id
_entity.type
_entity.pdbx_description
1 polymer ?
#
loop_
_entity_poly.entity_id
_entity_poly.type
_entity_poly.pdbx_seq_one_letter_code
_entity_poly.pdbx_strand_id
1 'polypeptide(L)'
;MVSGAFNLNTALGGYWEVTADTATGEVSNYSFFSMADNVVETSEGDVLDSNLIYAVKSGIDQTIISSSGTSLPLLEMPIRLVGNKDYIENDSDWLDKASRVASMAAFINTSFKIDVPYSPLYIKRNDYDNLSSYNLAQISYDYNYYLPEYESRTAASSMLETPNYYYYLSKYIGLEESESVTNYVTVENNVLPESIFDSIYTNYPPTYDITSADLDLTTGKYIDRLHNSKLYFSSSFGFQLSSSTMANISKMSRNLYFNTKTQAAIFGPHESLVDKFPYTIKINIPAYGRGIFGDMIEDAGYENVMLDYMKNYFVEDTQYLNNSLGLLKRDFVTQENNILINQSIANDLQTPEVNFYSMVMHTLADSQATYPDNFYIIAGQHEEREKIINPTSKYRYSRSIPSLKLLNSVKSYLDANFYFSTTSELKLQDILDKTEENQHNEVIAYRINKVDQSTGQQQDFFFTSLNTLQMFDTQVRYGSSYKYTVYAYCLTSGYRYAVTQLVVSRKIASEEITATEEVNCLEFYSPGTGIMSPALYYEENVLENELFTDSQVSSYDDYLADFKISVEPYIVVREIPIYSKSIGILDHPLPSVNVHKFQRMNNSKIIGMFTELNGFTPAPFPKPITERDKLYKASYMLYNDLLDGKDENIQTPCRSGPHEIEIFRTIKKPTSLSDYNEGTILNSKSLRLKEKQFNINNCLYEQEVNTNTKYYYILRAMSIHNSYGPSTNVIEAELVDDGGYLYAVFNELSEHELEKEMAKQITEQFKKVIHISPNINQLLFNTSDVDFNNAAHEERSNLSVGRLDEGIFNKTFKIRLTSKKTGKKIDLNVTYKLI
;
A
#
# COMPACT_ATOMS: atom_id res chain seq x y z
N MET A 1 -17.56 -8.78 -11.85
CA MET A 1 -18.12 -9.35 -10.61
C MET A 1 -17.56 -10.77 -10.47
N VAL A 2 -17.61 -11.40 -9.30
CA VAL A 2 -17.47 -12.87 -9.23
C VAL A 2 -18.89 -13.41 -9.08
N SER A 3 -19.40 -14.04 -10.13
CA SER A 3 -20.62 -14.83 -10.10
C SER A 3 -20.25 -16.27 -9.82
N GLY A 4 -20.81 -16.84 -8.75
CA GLY A 4 -21.04 -18.29 -8.72
C GLY A 4 -21.96 -18.61 -9.90
N ALA A 5 -21.45 -19.40 -10.82
CA ALA A 5 -22.14 -19.96 -11.98
C ALA A 5 -21.21 -21.03 -12.56
N PHE A 6 -21.78 -22.13 -13.07
CA PHE A 6 -20.98 -23.21 -13.65
C PHE A 6 -20.40 -22.84 -15.02
N ASN A 7 -19.30 -22.09 -14.97
CA ASN A 7 -18.56 -21.61 -16.13
C ASN A 7 -17.74 -22.75 -16.77
N LEU A 8 -18.43 -23.71 -17.41
CA LEU A 8 -17.84 -24.56 -18.45
C LEU A 8 -17.56 -23.66 -19.66
N ASN A 9 -16.50 -22.86 -19.55
CA ASN A 9 -16.17 -21.83 -20.53
C ASN A 9 -15.93 -22.47 -21.89
N THR A 10 -16.94 -22.41 -22.76
CA THR A 10 -16.71 -22.57 -24.19
C THR A 10 -15.73 -21.49 -24.66
N ALA A 11 -15.06 -21.69 -25.80
CA ALA A 11 -14.12 -20.69 -26.34
C ALA A 11 -14.80 -19.36 -26.79
N LEU A 12 -16.07 -19.16 -26.44
CA LEU A 12 -17.02 -18.19 -26.99
C LEU A 12 -17.78 -17.39 -25.91
N GLY A 13 -17.44 -17.52 -24.62
CA GLY A 13 -17.88 -16.59 -23.58
C GLY A 13 -19.33 -16.77 -23.06
N GLY A 14 -19.75 -18.00 -22.78
CA GLY A 14 -21.00 -18.30 -22.08
C GLY A 14 -20.86 -19.49 -21.12
N TYR A 15 -21.86 -19.68 -20.26
CA TYR A 15 -21.90 -20.72 -19.23
C TYR A 15 -23.19 -21.54 -19.31
N TRP A 16 -23.24 -22.66 -18.58
CA TRP A 16 -24.40 -23.55 -18.52
C TRP A 16 -24.93 -23.63 -17.10
N GLU A 17 -26.22 -23.39 -16.90
CA GLU A 17 -26.92 -23.55 -15.62
C GLU A 17 -27.84 -24.78 -15.67
N VAL A 18 -28.00 -25.46 -14.54
CA VAL A 18 -28.87 -26.64 -14.39
C VAL A 18 -30.11 -26.23 -13.62
N THR A 19 -31.30 -26.44 -14.20
CA THR A 19 -32.57 -26.17 -13.50
C THR A 19 -33.28 -27.48 -13.19
N ALA A 20 -33.51 -27.74 -11.90
CA ALA A 20 -34.18 -28.95 -11.45
C ALA A 20 -35.70 -28.82 -11.58
N ASP A 21 -36.37 -29.79 -12.22
CA ASP A 21 -37.83 -29.88 -12.15
C ASP A 21 -38.25 -30.38 -10.75
N THR A 22 -38.86 -29.46 -10.00
CA THR A 22 -39.39 -29.69 -8.65
C THR A 22 -40.48 -30.77 -8.57
N ALA A 23 -41.03 -31.23 -9.70
CA ALA A 23 -42.10 -32.23 -9.74
C ALA A 23 -41.61 -33.69 -9.73
N THR A 24 -40.41 -33.98 -10.27
CA THR A 24 -39.93 -35.37 -10.47
C THR A 24 -38.70 -35.71 -9.61
N GLY A 25 -37.80 -34.75 -9.39
CA GLY A 25 -36.49 -35.00 -8.76
C GLY A 25 -35.45 -35.64 -9.70
N GLU A 26 -35.79 -35.87 -10.97
CA GLU A 26 -34.84 -36.29 -12.01
C GLU A 26 -34.32 -35.05 -12.75
N VAL A 27 -33.00 -34.82 -12.65
CA VAL A 27 -32.33 -33.68 -13.29
C VAL A 27 -32.14 -33.98 -14.78
N SER A 28 -32.83 -33.23 -15.64
CA SER A 28 -32.92 -33.54 -17.08
C SER A 28 -32.81 -32.34 -18.04
N ASN A 29 -32.85 -31.10 -17.56
CA ASN A 29 -32.80 -29.90 -18.41
C ASN A 29 -31.61 -28.98 -18.07
N TYR A 30 -30.89 -28.58 -19.12
CA TYR A 30 -29.72 -27.70 -19.07
C TYR A 30 -30.02 -26.41 -19.84
N SER A 31 -29.52 -25.26 -19.38
CA SER A 31 -29.79 -23.96 -20.00
C SER A 31 -28.49 -23.19 -20.25
N PHE A 32 -28.27 -22.74 -21.47
CA PHE A 32 -27.11 -21.92 -21.82
C PHE A 32 -27.38 -20.44 -21.60
N PHE A 33 -26.43 -19.77 -20.96
CA PHE A 33 -26.42 -18.33 -20.73
C PHE A 33 -25.20 -17.71 -21.41
N SER A 34 -25.44 -16.92 -22.46
CA SER A 34 -24.40 -16.07 -23.05
C SER A 34 -24.10 -14.87 -22.15
N MET A 35 -22.85 -14.40 -22.10
CA MET A 35 -22.48 -13.20 -21.34
C MET A 35 -22.89 -11.89 -22.05
N ALA A 36 -24.15 -11.78 -22.45
CA ALA A 36 -24.70 -10.71 -23.28
C ALA A 36 -25.42 -9.60 -22.47
N ASP A 37 -24.68 -8.88 -21.62
CA ASP A 37 -25.16 -7.59 -21.07
C ASP A 37 -24.05 -6.52 -20.90
N ASN A 38 -22.82 -6.81 -21.32
CA ASN A 38 -21.73 -5.84 -21.48
C ASN A 38 -20.94 -6.14 -22.77
N VAL A 39 -21.38 -5.57 -23.88
CA VAL A 39 -20.75 -5.78 -25.20
C VAL A 39 -19.35 -5.16 -25.22
N VAL A 40 -18.34 -6.01 -25.25
CA VAL A 40 -17.10 -5.74 -26.00
C VAL A 40 -17.37 -6.18 -27.43
N GLU A 41 -17.15 -5.32 -28.41
CA GLU A 41 -17.31 -5.66 -29.84
C GLU A 41 -16.18 -6.60 -30.30
N THR A 42 -16.30 -7.89 -29.99
CA THR A 42 -15.60 -8.94 -30.73
C THR A 42 -16.23 -9.04 -32.13
N SER A 43 -15.39 -9.10 -33.16
CA SER A 43 -15.81 -9.15 -34.57
C SER A 43 -16.82 -10.27 -34.85
N GLU A 44 -17.78 -10.00 -35.74
CA GLU A 44 -18.84 -10.91 -36.20
C GLU A 44 -18.39 -12.38 -36.31
N GLY A 45 -18.86 -13.24 -35.39
CA GLY A 45 -18.44 -14.64 -35.30
C GLY A 45 -19.05 -15.37 -34.10
N ASP A 46 -20.23 -15.95 -34.32
CA ASP A 46 -20.77 -17.13 -33.62
C ASP A 46 -20.71 -17.16 -32.07
N VAL A 47 -21.59 -16.39 -31.42
CA VAL A 47 -22.11 -16.83 -30.11
C VAL A 47 -22.98 -18.06 -30.37
N LEU A 48 -22.73 -19.17 -29.66
CA LEU A 48 -23.56 -20.38 -29.79
C LEU A 48 -25.00 -20.07 -29.37
N ASP A 49 -25.97 -20.43 -30.21
CA ASP A 49 -27.39 -20.31 -29.90
C ASP A 49 -27.72 -21.21 -28.70
N SER A 50 -28.42 -20.68 -27.70
CA SER A 50 -28.74 -21.39 -26.45
C SER A 50 -29.58 -22.65 -26.67
N ASN A 51 -30.23 -22.76 -27.83
CA ASN A 51 -31.10 -23.87 -28.19
C ASN A 51 -30.35 -25.03 -28.88
N LEU A 52 -29.05 -24.90 -29.14
CA LEU A 52 -28.24 -25.87 -29.91
C LEU A 52 -28.04 -27.23 -29.23
N ILE A 53 -27.90 -27.27 -27.90
CA ILE A 53 -27.74 -28.51 -27.14
C ILE A 53 -29.05 -28.76 -26.40
N TYR A 54 -29.66 -29.91 -26.64
CA TYR A 54 -30.91 -30.34 -26.02
C TYR A 54 -30.68 -30.90 -24.61
N ALA A 55 -29.62 -31.70 -24.42
CA ALA A 55 -29.26 -32.28 -23.13
C ALA A 55 -27.75 -32.51 -22.98
N VAL A 56 -27.30 -32.58 -21.72
CA VAL A 56 -25.95 -33.00 -21.34
C VAL A 56 -26.09 -34.20 -20.39
N LYS A 57 -25.42 -35.31 -20.66
CA LYS A 57 -25.44 -36.51 -19.81
C LYS A 57 -24.03 -36.74 -19.24
N SER A 58 -23.89 -37.01 -17.94
CA SER A 58 -22.61 -37.31 -17.28
C SER A 58 -22.57 -38.74 -16.77
N GLY A 59 -21.58 -39.54 -17.18
CA GLY A 59 -21.54 -40.98 -16.92
C GLY A 59 -21.10 -41.31 -15.49
N ILE A 60 -21.65 -42.40 -14.95
CA ILE A 60 -21.30 -42.93 -13.62
C ILE A 60 -19.93 -43.65 -13.60
N ASP A 61 -19.46 -44.15 -14.75
CA ASP A 61 -18.20 -44.87 -14.87
C ASP A 61 -16.99 -43.93 -14.86
N GLN A 62 -16.66 -43.45 -13.67
CA GLN A 62 -15.49 -42.61 -13.44
C GLN A 62 -14.21 -43.41 -13.36
N THR A 63 -13.20 -42.98 -14.12
CA THR A 63 -11.87 -43.59 -14.05
C THR A 63 -10.94 -42.68 -13.25
N ILE A 64 -10.66 -43.08 -11.99
CA ILE A 64 -9.57 -42.46 -11.21
C ILE A 64 -8.24 -43.00 -11.77
N ILE A 65 -7.65 -42.27 -12.71
CA ILE A 65 -6.37 -42.66 -13.32
C ILE A 65 -5.25 -42.09 -12.46
N SER A 66 -4.65 -42.94 -11.62
CA SER A 66 -3.29 -42.68 -11.13
C SER A 66 -2.34 -42.79 -12.33
N SER A 67 -2.06 -41.67 -13.00
CA SER A 67 -1.16 -41.68 -14.16
C SER A 67 0.21 -42.23 -13.75
N SER A 68 0.86 -43.02 -14.61
CA SER A 68 2.09 -43.75 -14.29
C SER A 68 3.34 -42.86 -14.12
N GLY A 69 3.17 -41.56 -13.89
CA GLY A 69 4.21 -40.59 -13.60
C GLY A 69 3.81 -39.39 -12.72
N THR A 70 2.56 -39.27 -12.25
CA THR A 70 2.11 -38.15 -11.39
C THR A 70 1.61 -38.63 -10.02
N SER A 71 2.04 -37.96 -8.94
CA SER A 71 1.56 -38.29 -7.57
C SER A 71 0.20 -37.67 -7.22
N LEU A 72 -0.28 -36.76 -8.06
CA LEU A 72 -1.59 -36.11 -7.97
C LEU A 72 -2.67 -37.01 -8.60
N PRO A 73 -3.88 -37.07 -8.01
CA PRO A 73 -5.02 -37.77 -8.62
C PRO A 73 -5.52 -37.04 -9.86
N LEU A 74 -5.86 -37.81 -10.89
CA LEU A 74 -6.60 -37.35 -12.07
C LEU A 74 -7.95 -38.06 -12.11
N LEU A 75 -9.03 -37.29 -12.15
CA LEU A 75 -10.38 -37.77 -12.40
C LEU A 75 -10.69 -37.64 -13.89
N GLU A 76 -11.09 -38.72 -14.54
CA GLU A 76 -11.74 -38.66 -15.85
C GLU A 76 -13.22 -39.07 -15.74
N MET A 77 -14.10 -38.21 -16.22
CA MET A 77 -15.55 -38.43 -16.29
C MET A 77 -16.03 -38.24 -17.74
N PRO A 78 -16.75 -39.21 -18.33
CA PRO A 78 -17.31 -39.07 -19.67
C PRO A 78 -18.60 -38.25 -19.66
N ILE A 79 -18.72 -37.36 -20.65
CA ILE A 79 -19.86 -36.48 -20.91
C ILE A 79 -20.37 -36.74 -22.32
N ARG A 80 -21.70 -36.81 -22.50
CA ARG A 80 -22.38 -36.84 -23.79
C ARG A 80 -23.19 -35.55 -23.97
N LEU A 81 -22.97 -34.86 -25.09
CA LEU A 81 -23.85 -33.81 -25.58
C LEU A 81 -24.90 -34.42 -26.51
N VAL A 82 -26.14 -33.98 -26.35
CA VAL A 82 -27.23 -34.25 -27.30
C VAL A 82 -27.52 -32.97 -28.07
N GLY A 83 -27.24 -32.97 -29.36
CA GLY A 83 -27.51 -31.85 -30.26
C GLY A 83 -29.00 -31.73 -30.61
N ASN A 84 -29.52 -30.51 -30.57
CA ASN A 84 -30.91 -30.23 -30.94
C ASN A 84 -31.06 -30.19 -32.47
N LYS A 85 -31.80 -31.14 -33.03
CA LYS A 85 -32.03 -31.27 -34.47
C LYS A 85 -32.74 -30.09 -35.12
N ASP A 86 -33.51 -29.30 -34.36
CA ASP A 86 -34.15 -28.09 -34.89
C ASP A 86 -33.13 -26.99 -35.23
N TYR A 87 -31.88 -27.13 -34.77
CA TYR A 87 -30.78 -26.16 -34.90
C TYR A 87 -29.52 -26.75 -35.57
N ILE A 88 -29.61 -27.96 -36.12
CA ILE A 88 -28.49 -28.68 -36.75
C ILE A 88 -28.93 -29.18 -38.13
N GLU A 89 -28.25 -28.71 -39.18
CA GLU A 89 -28.63 -29.00 -40.57
C GLU A 89 -28.24 -30.42 -41.03
N ASN A 90 -27.12 -30.95 -40.53
CA ASN A 90 -26.53 -32.23 -40.91
C ASN A 90 -25.28 -32.55 -40.05
N ASP A 91 -24.74 -33.77 -40.18
CA ASP A 91 -23.54 -34.26 -39.48
C ASP A 91 -22.29 -33.37 -39.64
N SER A 92 -22.12 -32.66 -40.76
CA SER A 92 -20.96 -31.75 -40.95
C SER A 92 -21.14 -30.41 -40.25
N ASP A 93 -22.38 -29.96 -40.06
CA ASP A 93 -22.74 -28.80 -39.25
C ASP A 93 -22.64 -29.16 -37.76
N TRP A 94 -23.09 -30.37 -37.37
CA TRP A 94 -22.86 -30.91 -36.02
C TRP A 94 -21.37 -31.00 -35.68
N LEU A 95 -20.54 -31.46 -36.61
CA LEU A 95 -19.08 -31.60 -36.42
C LEU A 95 -18.41 -30.26 -36.05
N ASP A 96 -18.74 -29.17 -36.77
CA ASP A 96 -18.19 -27.83 -36.47
C ASP A 96 -18.69 -27.32 -35.11
N LYS A 97 -20.01 -27.42 -34.88
CA LYS A 97 -20.68 -26.98 -33.65
C LYS A 97 -20.16 -27.71 -32.40
N ALA A 98 -20.08 -29.04 -32.43
CA ALA A 98 -19.55 -29.84 -31.32
C ALA A 98 -18.06 -29.55 -31.07
N SER A 99 -17.26 -29.36 -32.12
CA SER A 99 -15.83 -29.04 -32.01
C SER A 99 -15.57 -27.67 -31.35
N ARG A 100 -16.50 -26.72 -31.46
CA ARG A 100 -16.42 -25.41 -30.79
C ARG A 100 -16.80 -25.45 -29.30
N VAL A 101 -17.73 -26.33 -28.92
CA VAL A 101 -18.10 -26.54 -27.51
C VAL A 101 -16.95 -27.19 -26.74
N ALA A 102 -16.37 -28.26 -27.31
CA ALA A 102 -15.35 -29.10 -26.68
C ALA A 102 -13.92 -28.54 -26.82
N SER A 103 -13.71 -27.28 -26.39
CA SER A 103 -12.40 -26.63 -26.39
C SER A 103 -11.39 -27.38 -25.51
N MET A 104 -10.32 -27.89 -26.10
CA MET A 104 -9.23 -28.61 -25.40
C MET A 104 -8.29 -27.69 -24.58
N ALA A 105 -8.66 -26.43 -24.36
CA ALA A 105 -7.93 -25.54 -23.46
C ALA A 105 -8.06 -26.03 -22.00
N ALA A 106 -6.99 -25.88 -21.22
CA ALA A 106 -7.02 -26.14 -19.78
C ALA A 106 -7.47 -24.89 -19.02
N PHE A 107 -8.56 -25.00 -18.27
CA PHE A 107 -9.10 -23.96 -17.42
C PHE A 107 -8.65 -24.16 -15.97
N ILE A 108 -8.46 -23.05 -15.25
CA ILE A 108 -7.99 -23.06 -13.86
C ILE A 108 -8.99 -22.28 -13.01
N ASN A 109 -9.66 -22.96 -12.08
CA ASN A 109 -10.40 -22.28 -11.01
C ASN A 109 -9.56 -22.24 -9.74
N THR A 110 -9.00 -21.07 -9.46
CA THR A 110 -8.33 -20.72 -8.21
C THR A 110 -8.78 -19.32 -7.79
N SER A 111 -10.10 -19.10 -7.79
CA SER A 111 -10.73 -17.85 -7.37
C SER A 111 -10.81 -17.75 -5.84
N PHE A 112 -10.51 -16.56 -5.30
CA PHE A 112 -10.48 -16.30 -3.85
C PHE A 112 -10.67 -14.80 -3.57
N LYS A 113 -10.89 -14.46 -2.29
CA LYS A 113 -11.02 -13.08 -1.80
C LYS A 113 -9.95 -12.80 -0.75
N ILE A 114 -9.35 -11.61 -0.82
CA ILE A 114 -8.35 -11.11 0.14
C ILE A 114 -8.65 -9.66 0.53
N ASP A 115 -8.65 -9.36 1.84
CA ASP A 115 -9.05 -8.07 2.41
C ASP A 115 -7.84 -7.20 2.76
N VAL A 116 -7.32 -6.48 1.77
CA VAL A 116 -6.12 -5.66 1.90
C VAL A 116 -6.26 -4.52 2.93
N PRO A 117 -5.22 -4.24 3.74
CA PRO A 117 -5.28 -3.21 4.78
C PRO A 117 -5.26 -1.79 4.19
N TYR A 118 -5.96 -0.87 4.85
CA TYR A 118 -6.07 0.52 4.43
C TYR A 118 -4.86 1.36 4.84
N SER A 119 -4.58 2.43 4.08
CA SER A 119 -3.64 3.47 4.51
C SER A 119 -4.29 4.39 5.57
N PRO A 120 -3.61 4.71 6.68
CA PRO A 120 -4.10 5.69 7.66
C PRO A 120 -4.48 7.04 7.02
N LEU A 121 -3.66 7.51 6.06
CA LEU A 121 -3.89 8.77 5.35
C LEU A 121 -5.08 8.71 4.38
N TYR A 122 -5.46 7.52 3.89
CA TYR A 122 -6.69 7.34 3.12
C TYR A 122 -7.92 7.39 4.03
N ILE A 123 -7.90 6.69 5.17
CA ILE A 123 -9.01 6.71 6.12
C ILE A 123 -9.21 8.12 6.68
N LYS A 124 -8.16 8.81 7.13
CA LYS A 124 -8.24 10.22 7.61
C LYS A 124 -8.94 11.19 6.63
N ARG A 125 -8.88 10.93 5.33
CA ARG A 125 -9.51 11.78 4.29
C ARG A 125 -11.00 11.49 4.09
N ASN A 126 -11.46 10.26 4.37
CA ASN A 126 -12.82 9.81 4.10
C ASN A 126 -13.65 9.67 5.39
N ASP A 127 -13.06 9.09 6.43
CA ASP A 127 -13.64 8.90 7.77
C ASP A 127 -12.55 9.15 8.84
N TYR A 128 -12.46 10.40 9.29
CA TYR A 128 -11.40 10.85 10.19
C TYR A 128 -11.59 10.39 11.63
N ASP A 129 -12.84 10.23 12.07
CA ASP A 129 -13.18 10.05 13.48
C ASP A 129 -13.22 8.55 13.87
N ASN A 130 -13.36 7.64 12.90
CA ASN A 130 -13.46 6.19 13.14
C ASN A 130 -12.19 5.39 12.78
N LEU A 131 -11.00 6.01 12.76
CA LEU A 131 -9.73 5.38 12.33
C LEU A 131 -9.47 3.99 12.95
N SER A 132 -9.81 3.81 14.22
CA SER A 132 -9.62 2.56 14.98
C SER A 132 -10.57 1.41 14.59
N SER A 133 -11.59 1.68 13.76
CA SER A 133 -12.51 0.66 13.22
C SER A 133 -11.99 0.00 11.94
N TYR A 134 -10.87 0.50 11.37
CA TYR A 134 -10.29 0.00 10.13
C TYR A 134 -9.02 -0.81 10.37
N ASN A 135 -8.81 -1.82 9.51
CA ASN A 135 -7.57 -2.58 9.51
C ASN A 135 -6.48 -1.77 8.78
N LEU A 136 -5.53 -1.18 9.50
CA LEU A 136 -4.57 -0.18 8.99
C LEU A 136 -3.17 -0.75 8.80
N ALA A 137 -2.58 -0.54 7.63
CA ALA A 137 -1.16 -0.80 7.36
C ALA A 137 -0.32 0.44 7.68
N GLN A 138 0.57 0.33 8.67
CA GLN A 138 1.41 1.45 9.11
C GLN A 138 2.86 1.26 8.67
N ILE A 139 3.40 2.29 8.04
CA ILE A 139 4.84 2.47 7.82
C ILE A 139 5.16 3.88 8.33
N SER A 140 5.89 3.96 9.43
CA SER A 140 6.27 5.20 10.11
C SER A 140 7.79 5.24 10.33
N TYR A 141 8.29 6.31 10.94
CA TYR A 141 9.68 6.41 11.36
C TYR A 141 9.76 7.03 12.75
N ASP A 142 10.84 6.72 13.48
CA ASP A 142 11.23 7.40 14.70
C ASP A 142 12.61 8.03 14.51
N TYR A 143 12.72 9.32 14.88
CA TYR A 143 13.98 10.02 15.09
C TYR A 143 14.18 10.11 16.61
N ASN A 144 14.99 9.21 17.15
CA ASN A 144 15.12 9.00 18.60
C ASN A 144 16.03 10.07 19.22
N TYR A 145 17.20 10.27 18.63
CA TYR A 145 18.16 11.29 19.03
C TYR A 145 19.14 11.60 17.89
N TYR A 146 19.59 12.86 17.81
CA TYR A 146 20.62 13.27 16.88
C TYR A 146 22.00 12.70 17.29
N LEU A 147 22.76 12.19 16.31
CA LEU A 147 24.14 11.74 16.51
C LEU A 147 25.01 12.09 15.27
N PRO A 148 25.73 13.22 15.29
CA PRO A 148 26.41 13.78 14.11
C PRO A 148 27.37 12.80 13.41
N GLU A 149 28.13 12.04 14.18
CA GLU A 149 29.13 11.11 13.69
C GLU A 149 28.49 9.91 12.97
N TYR A 150 27.34 9.43 13.45
CA TYR A 150 26.59 8.32 12.85
C TYR A 150 25.94 8.74 11.53
N GLU A 151 25.30 9.92 11.51
CA GLU A 151 24.69 10.45 10.29
C GLU A 151 25.72 10.76 9.22
N SER A 152 26.85 11.38 9.58
CA SER A 152 27.96 11.65 8.67
C SER A 152 28.55 10.36 8.05
N ARG A 153 28.68 9.29 8.84
CA ARG A 153 29.14 7.98 8.35
C ARG A 153 28.10 7.31 7.47
N THR A 154 26.87 7.17 7.94
CA THR A 154 25.79 6.49 7.18
C THR A 154 25.46 7.20 5.88
N ALA A 155 25.54 8.53 5.81
CA ALA A 155 25.42 9.30 4.58
C ALA A 155 26.50 8.96 3.53
N ALA A 156 27.70 8.57 3.96
CA ALA A 156 28.80 8.16 3.10
C ALA A 156 28.79 6.66 2.73
N SER A 157 27.91 5.85 3.33
CA SER A 157 27.81 4.41 3.12
C SER A 157 26.72 4.00 2.12
N SER A 158 26.86 2.80 1.56
CA SER A 158 25.78 2.01 0.95
C SER A 158 24.69 1.74 2.00
N MET A 159 23.39 1.73 1.65
CA MET A 159 22.35 1.49 2.67
C MET A 159 22.50 0.09 3.29
N LEU A 160 22.90 -0.88 2.47
CA LEU A 160 23.16 -2.28 2.85
C LEU A 160 24.31 -2.45 3.84
N GLU A 161 25.14 -1.41 4.02
CA GLU A 161 26.31 -1.39 4.90
C GLU A 161 26.07 -0.57 6.18
N THR A 162 24.97 0.18 6.25
CA THR A 162 24.58 0.92 7.47
C THR A 162 24.07 -0.03 8.56
N PRO A 163 24.17 0.32 9.87
CA PRO A 163 23.95 -0.62 10.98
C PRO A 163 22.59 -1.31 10.99
N ASN A 164 22.58 -2.62 10.76
CA ASN A 164 21.39 -3.47 10.79
C ASN A 164 21.05 -3.90 12.22
N TYR A 165 19.94 -3.41 12.77
CA TYR A 165 19.42 -3.71 14.11
C TYR A 165 19.51 -5.20 14.48
N TYR A 166 19.08 -6.08 13.57
CA TYR A 166 18.97 -7.50 13.84
C TYR A 166 20.33 -8.19 14.01
N TYR A 167 21.38 -7.74 13.31
CA TYR A 167 22.76 -8.24 13.49
C TYR A 167 23.29 -7.89 14.89
N TYR A 168 23.02 -6.67 15.38
CA TYR A 168 23.39 -6.26 16.73
C TYR A 168 22.56 -7.00 17.78
N LEU A 169 21.25 -7.16 17.55
CA LEU A 169 20.34 -7.86 18.45
C LEU A 169 20.72 -9.33 18.61
N SER A 170 20.86 -10.09 17.53
CA SER A 170 21.11 -11.52 17.61
C SER A 170 22.46 -11.83 18.27
N LYS A 171 23.47 -10.99 18.04
CA LYS A 171 24.75 -11.07 18.74
C LYS A 171 24.64 -10.70 20.23
N TYR A 172 23.82 -9.71 20.59
CA TYR A 172 23.55 -9.34 22.00
C TYR A 172 22.82 -10.45 22.76
N ILE A 173 21.83 -11.12 22.16
CA ILE A 173 21.11 -12.25 22.78
C ILE A 173 21.85 -13.60 22.64
N GLY A 174 23.11 -13.59 22.20
CA GLY A 174 24.00 -14.76 22.23
C GLY A 174 23.77 -15.82 21.16
N LEU A 175 23.15 -15.48 20.03
CA LEU A 175 22.91 -16.42 18.91
C LEU A 175 24.15 -16.58 18.01
N GLU A 176 24.24 -17.72 17.31
CA GLU A 176 25.40 -18.11 16.49
C GLU A 176 25.39 -17.44 15.11
N GLU A 177 25.97 -16.25 15.05
CA GLU A 177 26.13 -15.47 13.82
C GLU A 177 27.32 -15.91 12.97
N SER A 178 27.20 -15.71 11.65
CA SER A 178 28.31 -15.92 10.70
C SER A 178 29.54 -15.07 11.05
N GLU A 179 30.74 -15.51 10.61
CA GLU A 179 32.00 -14.79 10.87
C GLU A 179 31.93 -13.33 10.38
N SER A 180 31.37 -13.08 9.20
CA SER A 180 31.25 -11.71 8.66
C SER A 180 30.25 -10.85 9.44
N VAL A 181 29.14 -11.40 9.93
CA VAL A 181 28.20 -10.64 10.79
C VAL A 181 28.81 -10.41 12.17
N THR A 182 29.48 -11.40 12.74
CA THR A 182 30.25 -11.25 13.98
C THR A 182 31.28 -10.13 13.84
N ASN A 183 32.16 -10.19 12.83
CA ASN A 183 33.21 -9.19 12.62
C ASN A 183 32.66 -7.79 12.28
N TYR A 184 31.50 -7.69 11.63
CA TYR A 184 30.82 -6.41 11.39
C TYR A 184 30.34 -5.76 12.71
N VAL A 185 29.78 -6.56 13.63
CA VAL A 185 29.23 -6.10 14.91
C VAL A 185 30.30 -5.95 16.01
N THR A 186 31.37 -6.74 15.97
CA THR A 186 32.50 -6.68 16.92
C THR A 186 33.65 -5.78 16.43
N VAL A 187 33.54 -5.21 15.23
CA VAL A 187 34.60 -4.45 14.54
C VAL A 187 35.89 -5.26 14.42
N GLU A 188 35.86 -6.34 13.62
CA GLU A 188 36.94 -7.34 13.49
C GLU A 188 37.47 -7.81 14.87
N ASN A 189 36.55 -7.98 15.83
CA ASN A 189 36.78 -8.39 17.22
C ASN A 189 37.57 -7.41 18.11
N ASN A 190 37.60 -6.12 17.75
CA ASN A 190 38.17 -5.05 18.59
C ASN A 190 37.20 -4.53 19.67
N VAL A 191 35.91 -4.86 19.58
CA VAL A 191 34.84 -4.38 20.47
C VAL A 191 33.96 -5.55 20.91
N LEU A 192 33.60 -5.59 22.20
CA LEU A 192 32.61 -6.53 22.73
C LEU A 192 31.21 -5.89 22.65
N PRO A 193 30.29 -6.39 21.79
CA PRO A 193 28.94 -5.82 21.61
C PRO A 193 27.94 -6.29 22.67
N GLU A 194 28.33 -7.21 23.54
CA GLU A 194 27.47 -7.89 24.53
C GLU A 194 26.80 -6.93 25.52
N SER A 195 27.27 -5.69 25.64
CA SER A 195 26.67 -4.63 26.46
C SER A 195 26.14 -3.42 25.66
N ILE A 196 26.04 -3.50 24.32
CA ILE A 196 25.67 -2.33 23.48
C ILE A 196 24.28 -1.74 23.82
N PHE A 197 23.36 -2.58 24.29
CA PHE A 197 22.00 -2.17 24.69
C PHE A 197 21.81 -2.05 26.20
N ASP A 198 22.81 -2.43 27.00
CA ASP A 198 22.79 -2.31 28.46
C ASP A 198 22.71 -0.86 28.91
N SER A 199 22.09 -0.65 30.07
CA SER A 199 22.02 0.65 30.73
C SER A 199 23.07 0.76 31.84
N ILE A 200 23.73 1.90 31.96
CA ILE A 200 24.74 2.15 33.00
C ILE A 200 24.23 3.09 34.09
N TYR A 201 24.87 3.07 35.27
CA TYR A 201 24.50 3.93 36.40
C TYR A 201 25.46 5.11 36.55
N THR A 202 24.99 6.33 36.29
CA THR A 202 25.78 7.57 36.30
C THR A 202 25.46 8.47 37.50
N ASN A 203 26.47 9.22 37.97
CA ASN A 203 26.29 10.22 39.04
C ASN A 203 25.70 11.55 38.53
N TYR A 204 25.60 11.71 37.20
CA TYR A 204 25.08 12.89 36.51
C TYR A 204 23.95 12.46 35.56
N PRO A 205 22.96 13.33 35.30
CA PRO A 205 21.88 13.02 34.38
C PRO A 205 22.41 12.79 32.95
N PRO A 206 21.85 11.84 32.19
CA PRO A 206 22.08 11.67 30.76
C PRO A 206 21.85 12.93 29.91
N THR A 207 22.32 12.89 28.66
CA THR A 207 22.26 14.00 27.69
C THR A 207 20.93 14.10 26.91
N TYR A 208 19.85 13.55 27.47
CA TYR A 208 18.50 13.53 26.90
C TYR A 208 17.47 13.67 28.02
N ASP A 209 16.22 13.95 27.66
CA ASP A 209 15.14 14.15 28.61
C ASP A 209 14.95 12.91 29.50
N ILE A 210 15.22 13.07 30.79
CA ILE A 210 15.08 12.01 31.79
C ILE A 210 13.66 11.94 32.35
N THR A 211 13.18 10.72 32.57
CA THR A 211 11.93 10.43 33.29
C THR A 211 12.21 10.06 34.74
N SER A 212 11.16 9.98 35.56
CA SER A 212 11.26 9.45 36.93
C SER A 212 11.76 7.99 36.99
N ALA A 213 11.69 7.24 35.88
CA ALA A 213 12.21 5.88 35.77
C ALA A 213 13.71 5.83 35.40
N ASP A 214 14.34 6.97 35.16
CA ASP A 214 15.78 7.10 34.85
C ASP A 214 16.60 7.53 36.08
N LEU A 215 16.01 7.45 37.27
CA LEU A 215 16.64 7.70 38.57
C LEU A 215 16.40 6.50 39.48
N ASP A 216 17.45 5.76 39.84
CA ASP A 216 17.37 4.77 40.89
C ASP A 216 17.31 5.46 42.26
N LEU A 217 16.10 5.46 42.84
CA LEU A 217 15.82 6.03 44.16
C LEU A 217 16.58 5.32 45.31
N THR A 218 17.16 4.14 45.06
CA THR A 218 17.92 3.36 46.04
C THR A 218 19.37 3.84 46.14
N THR A 219 20.05 4.09 45.01
CA THR A 219 21.45 4.56 44.98
C THR A 219 21.59 6.07 44.72
N GLY A 220 20.52 6.76 44.35
CA GLY A 220 20.53 8.17 43.97
C GLY A 220 21.23 8.45 42.63
N LYS A 221 21.39 7.42 41.79
CA LYS A 221 22.07 7.51 40.49
C LYS A 221 21.09 7.53 39.34
N TYR A 222 21.49 8.19 38.26
CA TYR A 222 20.75 8.16 37.01
C TYR A 222 21.06 6.88 36.23
N ILE A 223 20.11 6.42 35.44
CA ILE A 223 20.22 5.25 34.56
C ILE A 223 20.38 5.74 33.13
N ASP A 224 21.62 5.76 32.61
CA ASP A 224 21.84 6.08 31.20
C ASP A 224 21.61 4.83 30.34
N ARG A 225 20.43 4.78 29.71
CA ARG A 225 20.00 3.71 28.80
C ARG A 225 20.54 3.82 27.38
N LEU A 226 21.27 4.88 27.04
CA LEU A 226 21.78 5.14 25.68
C LEU A 226 23.30 5.27 25.63
N HIS A 227 24.00 5.18 26.77
CA HIS A 227 25.45 5.40 26.85
C HIS A 227 26.23 4.50 25.88
N ASN A 228 26.01 3.19 25.97
CA ASN A 228 26.81 2.20 25.24
C ASN A 228 26.53 2.25 23.74
N SER A 229 25.27 2.39 23.32
CA SER A 229 24.92 2.52 21.90
C SER A 229 25.40 3.86 21.31
N LYS A 230 25.23 5.00 22.01
CA LYS A 230 25.78 6.30 21.56
C LYS A 230 27.30 6.25 21.45
N LEU A 231 28.00 5.65 22.42
CA LEU A 231 29.45 5.50 22.38
C LEU A 231 29.88 4.64 21.19
N TYR A 232 29.26 3.48 20.98
CA TYR A 232 29.56 2.60 19.85
C TYR A 232 29.31 3.27 18.50
N PHE A 233 28.15 3.91 18.32
CA PHE A 233 27.77 4.53 17.04
C PHE A 233 28.56 5.79 16.72
N SER A 234 29.00 6.57 17.73
CA SER A 234 29.86 7.75 17.55
C SER A 234 31.35 7.42 17.43
N SER A 235 31.81 6.30 17.98
CA SER A 235 33.20 5.84 17.89
C SER A 235 33.32 4.57 17.02
N SER A 236 33.15 3.39 17.62
CA SER A 236 33.39 2.06 17.04
C SER A 236 32.89 1.84 15.61
N PHE A 237 31.66 2.25 15.28
CA PHE A 237 31.10 2.07 13.92
C PHE A 237 31.93 2.77 12.81
N GLY A 238 32.77 3.75 13.14
CA GLY A 238 33.64 4.45 12.19
C GLY A 238 34.97 3.77 11.87
N PHE A 239 35.28 2.62 12.45
CA PHE A 239 36.52 1.89 12.16
C PHE A 239 36.45 1.12 10.83
N GLN A 240 37.60 0.95 10.19
CA GLN A 240 37.70 0.27 8.91
C GLN A 240 37.64 -1.26 9.09
N LEU A 241 36.53 -1.86 8.64
CA LEU A 241 36.37 -3.30 8.47
C LEU A 241 37.17 -3.81 7.24
N SER A 242 37.42 -5.12 7.18
CA SER A 242 38.08 -5.73 6.03
C SER A 242 37.19 -5.72 4.78
N SER A 243 37.79 -5.65 3.59
CA SER A 243 37.07 -5.66 2.31
C SER A 243 36.23 -6.93 2.12
N SER A 244 36.65 -8.05 2.71
CA SER A 244 35.92 -9.32 2.78
C SER A 244 34.67 -9.22 3.65
N THR A 245 34.79 -8.71 4.89
CA THR A 245 33.64 -8.47 5.78
C THR A 245 32.63 -7.53 5.12
N MET A 246 33.09 -6.41 4.56
CA MET A 246 32.22 -5.44 3.88
C MET A 246 31.53 -6.02 2.64
N ALA A 247 32.25 -6.72 1.76
CA ALA A 247 31.66 -7.34 0.57
C ALA A 247 30.61 -8.39 0.95
N ASN A 248 30.85 -9.19 1.99
CA ASN A 248 29.90 -10.17 2.49
C ASN A 248 28.65 -9.49 3.09
N ILE A 249 28.81 -8.45 3.93
CA ILE A 249 27.68 -7.72 4.51
C ILE A 249 26.83 -7.04 3.43
N SER A 250 27.46 -6.32 2.49
CA SER A 250 26.77 -5.67 1.37
C SER A 250 26.05 -6.67 0.45
N LYS A 251 26.54 -7.92 0.38
CA LYS A 251 25.94 -9.03 -0.39
C LYS A 251 24.81 -9.74 0.35
N MET A 252 25.00 -10.06 1.63
CA MET A 252 24.06 -10.80 2.48
C MET A 252 22.87 -9.92 2.90
N SER A 253 23.08 -8.62 3.09
CA SER A 253 22.02 -7.68 3.47
C SER A 253 21.02 -7.38 2.35
N ARG A 254 21.24 -7.87 1.12
CA ARG A 254 20.32 -7.67 -0.01
C ARG A 254 18.97 -8.35 0.20
N ASN A 255 18.99 -9.54 0.81
CA ASN A 255 17.78 -10.34 1.08
C ASN A 255 17.84 -10.88 2.51
N LEU A 256 16.88 -10.50 3.36
CA LEU A 256 16.85 -10.91 4.78
C LEU A 256 15.66 -11.80 5.07
N TYR A 257 15.89 -13.02 5.57
CA TYR A 257 14.85 -14.02 5.82
C TYR A 257 14.52 -14.10 7.32
N PHE A 258 13.21 -14.07 7.61
CA PHE A 258 12.60 -14.12 8.92
C PHE A 258 11.62 -15.31 8.96
N ASN A 259 12.15 -16.51 9.22
CA ASN A 259 11.32 -17.71 9.45
C ASN A 259 10.65 -17.68 10.84
N THR A 260 9.80 -18.65 11.16
CA THR A 260 8.99 -18.65 12.39
C THR A 260 9.86 -18.58 13.65
N LYS A 261 10.91 -19.41 13.70
CA LYS A 261 11.89 -19.40 14.80
C LYS A 261 12.64 -18.07 14.91
N THR A 262 13.01 -17.45 13.78
CA THR A 262 13.65 -16.13 13.74
C THR A 262 12.74 -15.02 14.26
N GLN A 263 11.47 -15.03 13.82
CA GLN A 263 10.48 -14.04 14.27
C GLN A 263 10.23 -14.16 15.78
N ALA A 264 10.02 -15.37 16.28
CA ALA A 264 9.79 -15.66 17.70
C ALA A 264 11.01 -15.37 18.61
N ALA A 265 12.24 -15.33 18.06
CA ALA A 265 13.46 -14.99 18.80
C ALA A 265 13.72 -13.48 18.90
N ILE A 266 13.00 -12.64 18.15
CA ILE A 266 13.30 -11.21 17.96
C ILE A 266 12.14 -10.29 18.33
N PHE A 267 10.93 -10.60 17.87
CA PHE A 267 9.73 -9.80 18.15
C PHE A 267 9.10 -10.23 19.48
N GLY A 268 8.50 -9.28 20.22
CA GLY A 268 8.14 -9.43 21.63
C GLY A 268 9.19 -8.84 22.59
N PRO A 269 10.10 -9.64 23.17
CA PRO A 269 10.87 -9.25 24.35
C PRO A 269 11.95 -8.18 24.11
N HIS A 270 12.24 -7.85 22.85
CA HIS A 270 13.36 -6.97 22.49
C HIS A 270 12.96 -5.75 21.65
N GLU A 271 11.68 -5.52 21.35
CA GLU A 271 11.23 -4.45 20.44
C GLU A 271 11.78 -3.05 20.82
N SER A 272 11.77 -2.71 22.12
CA SER A 272 12.29 -1.42 22.63
C SER A 272 13.81 -1.27 22.58
N LEU A 273 14.56 -2.29 22.15
CA LEU A 273 16.00 -2.18 21.88
C LEU A 273 16.28 -1.51 20.53
N VAL A 274 15.30 -1.38 19.63
CA VAL A 274 15.47 -0.59 18.40
C VAL A 274 15.64 0.91 18.72
N ASP A 275 15.02 1.40 19.80
CA ASP A 275 15.08 2.80 20.23
C ASP A 275 16.49 3.20 20.74
N LYS A 276 17.42 2.24 20.81
CA LYS A 276 18.85 2.43 21.06
C LYS A 276 19.63 2.92 19.83
N PHE A 277 19.01 2.90 18.64
CA PHE A 277 19.56 3.46 17.41
C PHE A 277 19.11 4.92 17.25
N PRO A 278 19.92 5.79 16.60
CA PRO A 278 19.54 7.20 16.39
C PRO A 278 18.20 7.38 15.66
N TYR A 279 17.88 6.46 14.74
CA TYR A 279 16.61 6.41 14.03
C TYR A 279 16.30 5.04 13.44
N THR A 280 15.01 4.81 13.18
CA THR A 280 14.45 3.58 12.61
C THR A 280 13.24 3.94 11.75
N ILE A 281 13.01 3.16 10.71
CA ILE A 281 11.68 2.99 10.13
C ILE A 281 10.99 1.83 10.85
N LYS A 282 9.69 1.96 11.10
CA LYS A 282 8.85 0.97 11.77
C LYS A 282 7.71 0.58 10.84
N ILE A 283 7.56 -0.71 10.59
CA ILE A 283 6.54 -1.29 9.72
C ILE A 283 5.69 -2.22 10.58
N ASN A 284 4.38 -2.00 10.55
CA ASN A 284 3.38 -2.84 11.18
C ASN A 284 2.23 -3.05 10.18
N ILE A 285 2.15 -4.27 9.65
CA ILE A 285 1.13 -4.67 8.68
C ILE A 285 0.25 -5.72 9.36
N PRO A 286 -1.08 -5.51 9.39
CA PRO A 286 -2.02 -6.55 9.79
C PRO A 286 -1.85 -7.76 8.87
N ALA A 287 -1.38 -8.86 9.43
CA ALA A 287 -1.14 -10.08 8.69
C ALA A 287 -2.38 -10.97 8.73
N TYR A 288 -2.62 -11.68 7.63
CA TYR A 288 -3.53 -12.80 7.62
C TYR A 288 -2.90 -13.92 8.47
N GLY A 289 -3.70 -14.51 9.35
CA GLY A 289 -3.24 -15.60 10.21
C GLY A 289 -2.74 -16.79 9.38
N ARG A 290 -1.92 -17.63 10.00
CA ARG A 290 -1.43 -18.85 9.38
C ARG A 290 -2.58 -19.81 9.07
N GLY A 291 -2.52 -20.44 7.89
CA GLY A 291 -3.38 -21.55 7.50
C GLY A 291 -2.64 -22.89 7.45
N ILE A 292 -3.33 -23.89 6.92
CA ILE A 292 -2.94 -25.30 6.98
C ILE A 292 -1.69 -25.60 6.14
N PHE A 293 -1.46 -24.88 5.03
CA PHE A 293 -0.23 -25.02 4.26
C PHE A 293 0.95 -24.37 4.97
N GLY A 294 0.75 -23.24 5.64
CA GLY A 294 1.76 -22.62 6.50
C GLY A 294 2.25 -23.54 7.61
N ASP A 295 1.35 -24.27 8.27
CA ASP A 295 1.71 -25.30 9.25
C ASP A 295 2.51 -26.45 8.62
N MET A 296 2.07 -26.98 7.47
CA MET A 296 2.81 -28.03 6.74
C MET A 296 4.22 -27.59 6.31
N ILE A 297 4.41 -26.30 5.99
CA ILE A 297 5.71 -25.74 5.59
C ILE A 297 6.67 -25.67 6.78
N GLU A 298 6.20 -25.35 7.99
CA GLU A 298 7.02 -25.39 9.22
C GLU A 298 7.31 -26.84 9.66
N ASP A 299 6.31 -27.73 9.73
CA ASP A 299 6.48 -29.15 10.10
C ASP A 299 7.44 -29.91 9.16
N ALA A 300 7.43 -29.54 7.87
CA ALA A 300 8.39 -30.03 6.90
C ALA A 300 9.83 -29.55 7.20
N GLY A 301 10.00 -28.39 7.82
CA GLY A 301 11.26 -27.64 7.88
C GLY A 301 11.59 -26.97 6.54
N TYR A 302 10.56 -26.63 5.75
CA TYR A 302 10.70 -26.15 4.37
C TYR A 302 10.78 -24.61 4.28
N GLU A 303 10.43 -23.87 5.34
CA GLU A 303 10.42 -22.39 5.40
C GLU A 303 11.59 -21.72 4.67
N ASN A 304 12.84 -22.03 5.04
CA ASN A 304 14.03 -21.37 4.48
C ASN A 304 14.27 -21.74 3.00
N VAL A 305 13.91 -22.95 2.59
CA VAL A 305 14.00 -23.42 1.20
C VAL A 305 12.94 -22.76 0.33
N MET A 306 11.74 -22.56 0.89
CA MET A 306 10.66 -21.79 0.28
C MET A 306 11.06 -20.33 0.08
N LEU A 307 11.52 -19.64 1.13
CA LEU A 307 11.90 -18.22 1.02
C LEU A 307 13.04 -18.01 0.02
N ASP A 308 14.04 -18.91 -0.04
CA ASP A 308 15.06 -18.81 -1.09
C ASP A 308 14.49 -19.06 -2.48
N TYR A 309 13.69 -20.12 -2.70
CA TYR A 309 13.03 -20.33 -4.00
C TYR A 309 12.24 -19.09 -4.43
N MET A 310 11.47 -18.49 -3.52
CA MET A 310 10.65 -17.31 -3.79
C MET A 310 11.50 -16.07 -4.11
N LYS A 311 12.64 -15.87 -3.44
CA LYS A 311 13.60 -14.82 -3.82
C LYS A 311 14.14 -15.05 -5.23
N ASN A 312 14.63 -16.25 -5.54
CA ASN A 312 15.21 -16.53 -6.85
C ASN A 312 14.14 -16.41 -7.96
N TYR A 313 12.91 -16.88 -7.73
CA TYR A 313 11.81 -16.83 -8.69
C TYR A 313 11.21 -15.42 -8.81
N PHE A 314 10.62 -14.86 -7.75
CA PHE A 314 9.87 -13.60 -7.77
C PHE A 314 10.74 -12.32 -7.73
N VAL A 315 12.07 -12.43 -7.74
CA VAL A 315 12.98 -11.27 -7.74
C VAL A 315 14.15 -11.38 -8.73
N GLU A 316 14.73 -12.57 -8.94
CA GLU A 316 15.95 -12.73 -9.77
C GLU A 316 15.68 -13.24 -11.20
N ASP A 317 14.76 -14.19 -11.40
CA ASP A 317 14.34 -14.64 -12.74
C ASP A 317 13.15 -13.83 -13.24
N THR A 318 13.31 -13.12 -14.36
CA THR A 318 12.28 -12.24 -14.91
C THR A 318 11.33 -12.92 -15.91
N GLN A 319 11.43 -14.23 -16.12
CA GLN A 319 10.61 -14.99 -17.08
C GLN A 319 9.27 -15.49 -16.49
N TYR A 320 8.45 -14.55 -16.02
CA TYR A 320 7.14 -14.86 -15.44
C TYR A 320 6.09 -15.27 -16.46
N LEU A 321 5.27 -16.27 -16.11
CA LEU A 321 3.95 -16.47 -16.69
C LEU A 321 2.98 -15.46 -16.06
N ASN A 322 2.97 -14.24 -16.60
CA ASN A 322 2.07 -13.18 -16.17
C ASN A 322 0.63 -13.44 -16.64
N ASN A 323 -0.13 -14.20 -15.85
CA ASN A 323 -1.56 -14.35 -16.05
C ASN A 323 -2.29 -13.03 -15.70
N SER A 324 -3.16 -12.57 -16.60
CA SER A 324 -4.00 -11.39 -16.41
C SER A 324 -5.23 -11.74 -15.56
N LEU A 325 -5.20 -11.37 -14.28
CA LEU A 325 -6.31 -11.60 -13.35
C LEU A 325 -7.21 -10.36 -13.29
N GLY A 326 -8.49 -10.54 -13.62
CA GLY A 326 -9.50 -9.48 -13.58
C GLY A 326 -9.82 -9.05 -12.15
N LEU A 327 -9.11 -8.04 -11.64
CA LEU A 327 -9.16 -7.64 -10.24
C LEU A 327 -10.32 -6.68 -9.96
N LEU A 328 -11.37 -7.19 -9.31
CA LEU A 328 -12.50 -6.41 -8.86
C LEU A 328 -12.22 -5.73 -7.51
N LYS A 329 -11.72 -4.50 -7.54
CA LYS A 329 -11.61 -3.68 -6.32
C LYS A 329 -13.00 -3.16 -5.92
N ARG A 330 -13.33 -3.29 -4.64
CA ARG A 330 -14.56 -2.76 -4.02
C ARG A 330 -14.18 -1.87 -2.85
N ASP A 331 -14.32 -0.56 -3.01
CA ASP A 331 -14.20 0.40 -1.91
C ASP A 331 -15.59 0.69 -1.33
N PHE A 332 -15.72 0.54 0.00
CA PHE A 332 -16.96 0.82 0.73
C PHE A 332 -16.84 2.18 1.40
N VAL A 333 -17.74 3.12 1.07
CA VAL A 333 -17.77 4.48 1.62
C VAL A 333 -19.11 4.72 2.29
N THR A 334 -19.09 5.01 3.59
CA THR A 334 -20.25 5.37 4.39
C THR A 334 -20.57 6.87 4.23
N GLN A 335 -21.80 7.20 3.81
CA GLN A 335 -22.34 8.56 3.86
C GLN A 335 -23.78 8.53 4.35
N GLU A 336 -24.07 9.29 5.42
CA GLU A 336 -25.44 9.55 5.92
C GLU A 336 -26.30 8.27 6.03
N ASN A 337 -25.77 7.26 6.73
CA ASN A 337 -26.33 5.91 6.94
C ASN A 337 -26.47 5.01 5.68
N ASN A 338 -26.02 5.45 4.50
CA ASN A 338 -25.91 4.60 3.31
C ASN A 338 -24.47 4.12 3.08
N ILE A 339 -24.33 2.90 2.56
CA ILE A 339 -23.05 2.33 2.11
C ILE A 339 -22.97 2.47 0.58
N LEU A 340 -22.11 3.35 0.10
CA LEU A 340 -21.76 3.47 -1.32
C LEU A 340 -20.67 2.43 -1.64
N ILE A 341 -20.94 1.55 -2.60
CA ILE A 341 -19.98 0.54 -3.06
C ILE A 341 -19.36 1.03 -4.38
N ASN A 342 -18.19 1.63 -4.30
CA ASN A 342 -17.40 1.99 -5.48
C ASN A 342 -16.70 0.73 -6.00
N GLN A 343 -17.19 0.19 -7.10
CA GLN A 343 -16.56 -0.96 -7.78
C GLN A 343 -15.71 -0.46 -8.94
N SER A 344 -14.42 -0.81 -8.95
CA SER A 344 -13.53 -0.60 -10.09
C SER A 344 -12.90 -1.93 -10.51
N ILE A 345 -12.97 -2.23 -11.80
CA ILE A 345 -12.33 -3.41 -12.38
C ILE A 345 -10.97 -2.98 -12.91
N ALA A 346 -9.90 -3.53 -12.35
CA ALA A 346 -8.56 -3.42 -12.88
C ALA A 346 -8.29 -4.67 -13.74
N ASN A 347 -8.50 -4.55 -15.05
CA ASN A 347 -8.35 -5.66 -15.99
C ASN A 347 -6.87 -6.10 -16.17
N ASP A 348 -5.93 -5.21 -15.87
CA ASP A 348 -4.53 -5.30 -16.34
C ASP A 348 -3.49 -5.55 -15.24
N LEU A 349 -3.88 -5.86 -13.99
CA LEU A 349 -2.89 -6.15 -12.95
C LEU A 349 -2.35 -7.58 -13.11
N GLN A 350 -1.24 -7.70 -13.83
CA GLN A 350 -0.44 -8.91 -13.89
C GLN A 350 0.21 -9.18 -12.53
N THR A 351 -0.23 -10.23 -11.83
CA THR A 351 0.43 -10.76 -10.63
C THR A 351 1.24 -12.00 -10.99
N PRO A 352 2.56 -12.03 -10.77
CA PRO A 352 3.36 -13.24 -10.95
C PRO A 352 2.81 -14.40 -10.11
N GLU A 353 2.74 -15.59 -10.70
CA GLU A 353 2.27 -16.80 -10.03
C GLU A 353 3.14 -18.04 -10.35
N VAL A 354 3.15 -19.01 -9.44
CA VAL A 354 3.85 -20.28 -9.60
C VAL A 354 2.99 -21.44 -9.10
N ASN A 355 3.01 -22.58 -9.81
CA ASN A 355 2.38 -23.80 -9.31
C ASN A 355 3.17 -24.35 -8.11
N PHE A 356 2.50 -24.57 -6.98
CA PHE A 356 3.12 -24.94 -5.72
C PHE A 356 3.76 -26.33 -5.76
N TYR A 357 3.13 -27.29 -6.45
CA TYR A 357 3.70 -28.63 -6.64
C TYR A 357 4.95 -28.56 -7.53
N SER A 358 4.93 -27.77 -8.61
CA SER A 358 6.10 -27.51 -9.45
C SER A 358 7.25 -26.87 -8.68
N MET A 359 6.98 -25.93 -7.77
CA MET A 359 7.99 -25.34 -6.88
C MET A 359 8.67 -26.42 -6.01
N VAL A 360 7.90 -27.22 -5.27
CA VAL A 360 8.47 -28.23 -4.34
C VAL A 360 9.16 -29.38 -5.09
N MET A 361 8.68 -29.72 -6.28
CA MET A 361 9.37 -30.64 -7.19
C MET A 361 10.67 -30.05 -7.75
N HIS A 362 10.72 -28.74 -8.02
CA HIS A 362 11.95 -28.06 -8.44
C HIS A 362 13.01 -28.10 -7.35
N THR A 363 12.67 -27.77 -6.10
CA THR A 363 13.63 -27.80 -4.97
C THR A 363 14.09 -29.22 -4.61
N LEU A 364 13.30 -30.25 -4.95
CA LEU A 364 13.67 -31.65 -4.85
C LEU A 364 14.63 -32.09 -5.98
N ALA A 365 14.29 -31.78 -7.23
CA ALA A 365 15.09 -32.15 -8.40
C ALA A 365 16.43 -31.39 -8.45
N ASP A 366 16.38 -30.08 -8.22
CA ASP A 366 17.53 -29.17 -8.22
C ASP A 366 18.24 -29.11 -6.85
N SER A 367 18.10 -30.17 -6.06
CA SER A 367 18.61 -30.24 -4.68
C SER A 367 20.14 -30.26 -4.56
N GLN A 368 20.90 -30.20 -5.67
CA GLN A 368 22.37 -30.17 -5.69
C GLN A 368 22.96 -28.88 -6.32
N ALA A 369 22.14 -27.96 -6.86
CA ALA A 369 22.66 -26.75 -7.48
C ALA A 369 23.10 -25.69 -6.45
N THR A 370 24.14 -24.93 -6.80
CA THR A 370 24.62 -23.79 -6.01
C THR A 370 23.77 -22.57 -6.31
N TYR A 371 23.12 -22.01 -5.29
CA TYR A 371 22.28 -20.83 -5.40
C TYR A 371 23.03 -19.55 -4.98
N PRO A 372 22.59 -18.35 -5.43
CA PRO A 372 23.18 -17.08 -5.01
C PRO A 372 23.12 -16.92 -3.48
N ASP A 373 24.29 -16.77 -2.86
CA ASP A 373 24.46 -16.59 -1.41
C ASP A 373 24.25 -15.11 -0.98
N ASN A 374 23.40 -14.40 -1.72
CA ASN A 374 23.04 -12.99 -1.58
C ASN A 374 21.95 -12.72 -0.54
N PHE A 375 21.84 -13.58 0.46
CA PHE A 375 20.84 -13.52 1.51
C PHE A 375 21.41 -13.84 2.89
N TYR A 376 20.63 -13.53 3.93
CA TYR A 376 20.89 -13.95 5.30
C TYR A 376 19.63 -14.44 6.00
N ILE A 377 19.78 -15.47 6.83
CA ILE A 377 18.72 -15.94 7.73
C ILE A 377 19.01 -15.35 9.11
N ILE A 378 18.15 -14.43 9.54
CA ILE A 378 18.34 -13.64 10.75
C ILE A 378 18.18 -14.53 12.02
N ALA A 379 18.71 -14.09 13.17
CA ALA A 379 18.69 -14.82 14.45
C ALA A 379 19.52 -16.12 14.46
N GLY A 380 20.82 -16.02 14.12
CA GLY A 380 21.82 -17.08 14.31
C GLY A 380 21.52 -18.40 13.60
N GLN A 381 20.88 -18.37 12.43
CA GLN A 381 20.60 -19.55 11.62
C GLN A 381 21.66 -19.75 10.52
N HIS A 382 22.93 -19.48 10.84
CA HIS A 382 24.03 -19.58 9.89
C HIS A 382 24.15 -21.00 9.30
N GLU A 383 24.01 -22.06 10.11
CA GLU A 383 24.09 -23.44 9.60
C GLU A 383 22.97 -23.75 8.58
N GLU A 384 21.77 -23.17 8.74
CA GLU A 384 20.67 -23.33 7.78
C GLU A 384 20.95 -22.60 6.47
N ARG A 385 21.59 -21.42 6.52
CA ARG A 385 22.08 -20.73 5.32
C ARG A 385 23.10 -21.58 4.59
N GLU A 386 24.08 -22.15 5.30
CA GLU A 386 25.12 -23.00 4.68
C GLU A 386 24.55 -24.29 4.08
N LYS A 387 23.54 -24.90 4.72
CA LYS A 387 22.77 -26.04 4.18
C LYS A 387 22.04 -25.70 2.88
N ILE A 388 21.71 -24.44 2.64
CA ILE A 388 21.05 -23.97 1.40
C ILE A 388 22.06 -23.58 0.33
N ILE A 389 23.11 -22.81 0.65
CA ILE A 389 24.06 -22.32 -0.37
C ILE A 389 25.07 -23.38 -0.83
N ASN A 390 25.33 -24.41 -0.01
CA ASN A 390 26.34 -25.44 -0.28
C ASN A 390 25.76 -26.86 -0.17
N PRO A 391 24.84 -27.29 -1.06
CA PRO A 391 24.21 -28.62 -1.01
C PRO A 391 25.13 -29.76 -1.48
N THR A 392 26.44 -29.66 -1.26
CA THR A 392 27.41 -30.73 -1.56
C THR A 392 27.30 -31.88 -0.55
N SER A 393 28.13 -32.92 -0.71
CA SER A 393 28.01 -34.25 -0.05
C SER A 393 27.49 -34.27 1.40
N LYS A 394 27.96 -33.36 2.29
CA LYS A 394 27.50 -33.27 3.70
C LYS A 394 26.03 -32.83 3.82
N TYR A 395 25.60 -31.87 3.01
CA TYR A 395 24.28 -31.25 3.08
C TYR A 395 23.35 -31.66 1.94
N ARG A 396 23.73 -32.64 1.11
CA ARG A 396 23.07 -33.01 -0.15
C ARG A 396 21.59 -33.44 -0.07
N TYR A 397 21.03 -33.57 1.13
CA TYR A 397 19.62 -33.90 1.38
C TYR A 397 18.87 -32.80 2.15
N SER A 398 19.52 -31.65 2.43
CA SER A 398 18.96 -30.53 3.20
C SER A 398 17.69 -29.96 2.58
N ARG A 399 17.65 -29.87 1.25
CA ARG A 399 16.49 -29.44 0.45
C ARG A 399 15.51 -30.60 0.21
N SER A 400 16.04 -31.79 -0.08
CA SER A 400 15.25 -32.96 -0.48
C SER A 400 14.35 -33.50 0.64
N ILE A 401 14.84 -33.56 1.88
CA ILE A 401 14.06 -34.12 3.02
C ILE A 401 12.85 -33.24 3.37
N PRO A 402 12.98 -31.91 3.55
CA PRO A 402 11.83 -31.02 3.70
C PRO A 402 10.89 -31.06 2.50
N SER A 403 11.42 -31.07 1.26
CA SER A 403 10.57 -31.16 0.06
C SER A 403 9.72 -32.44 0.05
N LEU A 404 10.31 -33.60 0.38
CA LEU A 404 9.60 -34.88 0.44
C LEU A 404 8.58 -34.95 1.59
N LYS A 405 8.90 -34.39 2.76
CA LYS A 405 7.92 -34.25 3.86
C LYS A 405 6.73 -33.41 3.42
N LEU A 406 6.98 -32.23 2.85
CA LEU A 406 5.94 -31.31 2.41
C LEU A 406 5.05 -31.95 1.33
N LEU A 407 5.64 -32.62 0.33
CA LEU A 407 4.89 -33.37 -0.68
C LEU A 407 4.00 -34.46 -0.06
N ASN A 408 4.44 -35.14 1.00
CA ASN A 408 3.63 -36.14 1.70
C ASN A 408 2.48 -35.51 2.50
N SER A 409 2.70 -34.38 3.17
CA SER A 409 1.63 -33.63 3.87
C SER A 409 0.62 -33.05 2.90
N VAL A 410 1.08 -32.45 1.79
CA VAL A 410 0.23 -31.94 0.70
C VAL A 410 -0.56 -33.07 0.07
N LYS A 411 0.06 -34.22 -0.22
CA LYS A 411 -0.67 -35.41 -0.69
C LYS A 411 -1.75 -35.83 0.31
N SER A 412 -1.42 -35.89 1.60
CA SER A 412 -2.39 -36.26 2.65
C SER A 412 -3.57 -35.27 2.74
N TYR A 413 -3.33 -33.97 2.49
CA TYR A 413 -4.36 -32.95 2.39
C TYR A 413 -5.23 -33.11 1.13
N LEU A 414 -4.61 -33.35 -0.03
CA LEU A 414 -5.34 -33.63 -1.28
C LEU A 414 -6.19 -34.90 -1.15
N ASP A 415 -5.63 -35.95 -0.58
CA ASP A 415 -6.30 -37.23 -0.32
C ASP A 415 -7.43 -37.13 0.73
N ALA A 416 -7.56 -35.99 1.43
CA ALA A 416 -8.64 -35.71 2.38
C ALA A 416 -9.69 -34.69 1.87
N ASN A 417 -9.33 -33.79 0.95
CA ASN A 417 -10.18 -32.65 0.54
C ASN A 417 -10.55 -32.63 -0.95
N PHE A 418 -9.71 -33.21 -1.83
CA PHE A 418 -9.89 -33.19 -3.29
C PHE A 418 -10.57 -34.44 -3.84
N TYR A 419 -10.61 -35.54 -3.09
CA TYR A 419 -11.58 -36.57 -3.38
C TYR A 419 -12.98 -36.06 -3.03
N PHE A 420 -13.70 -35.64 -4.06
CA PHE A 420 -15.10 -36.04 -4.23
C PHE A 420 -15.28 -37.47 -3.72
N SER A 421 -16.27 -37.72 -2.86
CA SER A 421 -16.24 -38.85 -1.93
C SER A 421 -16.12 -40.22 -2.61
N THR A 422 -15.63 -41.21 -1.86
CA THR A 422 -15.49 -42.63 -2.25
C THR A 422 -16.82 -43.38 -2.45
N THR A 423 -17.86 -42.64 -2.80
CA THR A 423 -19.21 -43.04 -3.19
C THR A 423 -19.30 -43.16 -4.71
N SER A 424 -19.92 -44.23 -5.20
CA SER A 424 -19.99 -44.61 -6.63
C SER A 424 -20.75 -43.66 -7.58
N GLU A 425 -21.07 -42.44 -7.16
CA GLU A 425 -22.00 -41.52 -7.83
C GLU A 425 -21.57 -40.04 -7.70
N LEU A 426 -20.30 -39.71 -7.91
CA LEU A 426 -19.92 -38.31 -8.17
C LEU A 426 -20.57 -37.88 -9.49
N LYS A 427 -21.30 -36.76 -9.48
CA LYS A 427 -22.01 -36.19 -10.63
C LYS A 427 -21.27 -34.95 -11.13
N LEU A 428 -21.58 -34.55 -12.37
CA LEU A 428 -21.10 -33.29 -12.91
C LEU A 428 -21.45 -32.11 -11.99
N GLN A 429 -22.61 -32.17 -11.33
CA GLN A 429 -23.08 -31.16 -10.38
C GLN A 429 -22.14 -30.96 -9.18
N ASP A 430 -21.67 -32.02 -8.51
CA ASP A 430 -20.82 -31.84 -7.32
C ASP A 430 -19.45 -31.25 -7.66
N ILE A 431 -19.00 -31.41 -8.93
CA ILE A 431 -17.83 -30.69 -9.45
C ILE A 431 -18.17 -29.22 -9.67
N LEU A 432 -19.32 -28.90 -10.27
CA LEU A 432 -19.73 -27.52 -10.56
C LEU A 432 -20.03 -26.71 -9.30
N ASP A 433 -20.75 -27.27 -8.32
CA ASP A 433 -21.03 -26.61 -7.03
C ASP A 433 -19.72 -26.18 -6.35
N LYS A 434 -18.71 -27.07 -6.32
CA LYS A 434 -17.37 -26.77 -5.80
C LYS A 434 -16.58 -25.73 -6.60
N THR A 435 -17.00 -25.36 -7.82
CA THR A 435 -16.39 -24.24 -8.54
C THR A 435 -16.96 -22.87 -8.14
N GLU A 436 -18.17 -22.83 -7.59
CA GLU A 436 -18.82 -21.58 -7.17
C GLU A 436 -18.41 -21.14 -5.76
N GLU A 437 -17.94 -22.09 -4.94
CA GLU A 437 -17.33 -21.81 -3.64
C GLU A 437 -15.99 -21.05 -3.77
N ASN A 438 -15.70 -20.18 -2.79
CA ASN A 438 -14.37 -19.55 -2.69
C ASN A 438 -13.34 -20.63 -2.36
N GLN A 439 -12.32 -20.76 -3.20
CA GLN A 439 -11.30 -21.80 -3.04
C GLN A 439 -10.44 -21.54 -1.80
N HIS A 440 -9.92 -22.61 -1.17
CA HIS A 440 -9.08 -22.48 0.04
C HIS A 440 -7.88 -21.59 -0.28
N ASN A 441 -7.67 -20.57 0.55
CA ASN A 441 -6.61 -19.60 0.37
C ASN A 441 -6.03 -19.15 1.71
N GLU A 442 -4.73 -18.90 1.71
CA GLU A 442 -3.98 -18.40 2.85
C GLU A 442 -2.74 -17.65 2.38
N VAL A 443 -2.19 -16.78 3.23
CA VAL A 443 -0.87 -16.18 2.97
C VAL A 443 0.17 -17.05 3.64
N ILE A 444 1.14 -17.56 2.86
CA ILE A 444 2.22 -18.43 3.37
C ILE A 444 3.50 -17.64 3.70
N ALA A 445 3.70 -16.49 3.06
CA ALA A 445 4.83 -15.60 3.28
C ALA A 445 4.52 -14.15 2.85
N TYR A 446 5.38 -13.22 3.27
CA TYR A 446 5.37 -11.81 2.84
C TYR A 446 6.76 -11.41 2.33
N ARG A 447 6.80 -10.46 1.39
CA ARG A 447 8.01 -9.75 0.97
C ARG A 447 7.82 -8.25 1.15
N ILE A 448 8.73 -7.60 1.87
CA ILE A 448 8.84 -6.15 1.92
C ILE A 448 10.00 -5.75 1.01
N ASN A 449 9.70 -5.19 -0.17
CA ASN A 449 10.70 -4.62 -1.06
C ASN A 449 10.93 -3.14 -0.69
N LYS A 450 12.18 -2.79 -0.42
CA LYS A 450 12.64 -1.43 -0.10
C LYS A 450 13.51 -0.93 -1.25
N VAL A 451 13.22 0.26 -1.76
CA VAL A 451 13.99 0.92 -2.82
C VAL A 451 14.40 2.31 -2.37
N ASP A 452 15.70 2.59 -2.33
CA ASP A 452 16.24 3.94 -2.18
C ASP A 452 15.93 4.75 -3.45
N GLN A 453 15.12 5.81 -3.32
CA GLN A 453 14.62 6.58 -4.46
C GLN A 453 15.68 7.47 -5.13
N SER A 454 16.87 7.61 -4.52
CA SER A 454 17.97 8.40 -5.06
C SER A 454 19.02 7.56 -5.82
N THR A 455 19.21 6.31 -5.41
CA THR A 455 20.23 5.41 -5.97
C THR A 455 19.65 4.24 -6.77
N GLY A 456 18.36 3.93 -6.59
CA GLY A 456 17.74 2.70 -7.10
C GLY A 456 18.21 1.43 -6.38
N GLN A 457 18.98 1.54 -5.29
CA GLN A 457 19.44 0.38 -4.52
C GLN A 457 18.24 -0.31 -3.85
N GLN A 458 18.15 -1.63 -4.02
CA GLN A 458 17.07 -2.45 -3.49
C GLN A 458 17.54 -3.35 -2.33
N GLN A 459 16.59 -3.66 -1.45
CA GLN A 459 16.71 -4.62 -0.35
C GLN A 459 15.35 -5.26 -0.11
N ASP A 460 15.32 -6.58 0.05
CA ASP A 460 14.08 -7.35 0.24
C ASP A 460 14.10 -8.08 1.59
N PHE A 461 13.01 -7.98 2.34
CA PHE A 461 12.84 -8.65 3.62
C PHE A 461 11.70 -9.67 3.49
N PHE A 462 12.02 -10.95 3.66
CA PHE A 462 11.10 -12.08 3.48
C PHE A 462 10.69 -12.66 4.83
N PHE A 463 9.39 -12.81 5.05
CA PHE A 463 8.82 -13.34 6.29
C PHE A 463 7.95 -14.55 5.99
N THR A 464 8.04 -15.62 6.78
CA THR A 464 6.97 -16.64 6.76
C THR A 464 5.75 -16.13 7.50
N SER A 465 4.57 -16.61 7.12
CA SER A 465 3.32 -16.04 7.62
C SER A 465 3.04 -16.38 9.09
N LEU A 466 2.71 -15.34 9.85
CA LEU A 466 2.32 -15.32 11.26
C LEU A 466 1.24 -14.23 11.46
N ASN A 467 0.62 -14.19 12.64
CA ASN A 467 -0.53 -13.33 12.95
C ASN A 467 -0.27 -11.81 12.90
N THR A 468 0.99 -11.36 12.88
CA THR A 468 1.37 -9.94 12.79
C THR A 468 2.68 -9.80 12.01
N LEU A 469 2.71 -8.99 10.95
CA LEU A 469 3.94 -8.67 10.23
C LEU A 469 4.52 -7.36 10.77
N GLN A 470 5.55 -7.48 11.61
CA GLN A 470 6.31 -6.37 12.16
C GLN A 470 7.74 -6.35 11.63
N MET A 471 8.27 -5.15 11.37
CA MET A 471 9.67 -4.97 10.99
C MET A 471 10.21 -3.62 11.45
N PHE A 472 11.41 -3.67 12.01
CA PHE A 472 12.25 -2.50 12.30
C PHE A 472 13.36 -2.41 11.26
N ASP A 473 13.58 -1.23 10.68
CA ASP A 473 14.64 -0.98 9.69
C ASP A 473 15.50 0.20 10.13
N THR A 474 16.74 -0.11 10.50
CA THR A 474 17.78 0.88 10.84
C THR A 474 18.81 1.03 9.73
N GLN A 475 18.71 0.26 8.62
CA GLN A 475 19.61 0.34 7.47
C GLN A 475 19.22 1.49 6.53
N VAL A 476 19.05 2.67 7.10
CA VAL A 476 18.49 3.87 6.47
C VAL A 476 19.41 5.07 6.71
N ARG A 477 19.24 6.13 5.92
CA ARG A 477 20.06 7.34 5.99
C ARG A 477 19.16 8.55 6.25
N TYR A 478 19.61 9.47 7.11
CA TYR A 478 18.85 10.69 7.39
C TYR A 478 18.59 11.49 6.10
N GLY A 479 17.36 12.02 5.95
CA GLY A 479 16.96 12.81 4.78
C GLY A 479 16.85 12.04 3.46
N SER A 480 17.21 10.76 3.41
CA SER A 480 17.01 9.91 2.23
C SER A 480 15.57 9.39 2.16
N SER A 481 15.03 9.26 0.95
CA SER A 481 13.67 8.76 0.71
C SER A 481 13.67 7.34 0.17
N TYR A 482 12.83 6.49 0.76
CA TYR A 482 12.71 5.08 0.46
C TYR A 482 11.26 4.75 0.10
N LYS A 483 11.04 4.00 -0.99
CA LYS A 483 9.74 3.38 -1.26
C LYS A 483 9.75 1.97 -0.68
N TYR A 484 8.79 1.68 0.20
CA TYR A 484 8.48 0.33 0.64
C TYR A 484 7.26 -0.18 -0.12
N THR A 485 7.30 -1.43 -0.56
CA THR A 485 6.17 -2.15 -1.17
C THR A 485 6.06 -3.50 -0.47
N VAL A 486 4.90 -3.77 0.13
CA VAL A 486 4.61 -5.01 0.86
C VAL A 486 3.79 -5.91 -0.05
N TYR A 487 4.31 -7.10 -0.29
CA TYR A 487 3.67 -8.16 -1.05
C TYR A 487 3.27 -9.30 -0.10
N ALA A 488 2.10 -9.87 -0.34
CA ALA A 488 1.64 -11.11 0.28
C ALA A 488 1.69 -12.24 -0.75
N TYR A 489 2.31 -13.36 -0.38
CA TYR A 489 2.33 -14.57 -1.19
C TYR A 489 1.14 -15.45 -0.83
N CYS A 490 0.10 -15.34 -1.64
CA CYS A 490 -1.19 -15.97 -1.41
C CYS A 490 -1.20 -17.33 -2.09
N LEU A 491 -1.25 -18.40 -1.30
CA LEU A 491 -1.51 -19.74 -1.79
C LEU A 491 -3.02 -19.88 -2.02
N THR A 492 -3.40 -20.48 -3.14
CA THR A 492 -4.78 -20.88 -3.43
C THR A 492 -4.79 -22.33 -3.88
N SER A 493 -5.66 -23.14 -3.28
CA SER A 493 -5.84 -24.56 -3.58
C SER A 493 -7.21 -24.75 -4.23
N GLY A 494 -7.21 -24.97 -5.54
CA GLY A 494 -8.41 -25.17 -6.36
C GLY A 494 -8.16 -26.21 -7.45
N TYR A 495 -8.81 -26.09 -8.61
CA TYR A 495 -8.87 -27.14 -9.62
C TYR A 495 -8.35 -26.67 -10.98
N ARG A 496 -7.73 -27.58 -11.74
CA ARG A 496 -7.49 -27.44 -13.19
C ARG A 496 -8.31 -28.51 -13.91
N TYR A 497 -9.02 -28.12 -14.95
CA TYR A 497 -9.81 -29.03 -15.76
C TYR A 497 -9.63 -28.76 -17.26
N ALA A 498 -9.81 -29.78 -18.09
CA ALA A 498 -9.75 -29.68 -19.55
C ALA A 498 -10.72 -30.67 -20.20
N VAL A 499 -11.20 -30.34 -21.40
CA VAL A 499 -11.88 -31.31 -22.27
C VAL A 499 -10.83 -32.15 -22.99
N THR A 500 -10.96 -33.46 -22.90
CA THR A 500 -10.07 -34.44 -23.54
C THR A 500 -10.88 -35.46 -24.34
N GLN A 501 -10.24 -36.07 -25.35
CA GLN A 501 -10.81 -37.13 -26.19
C GLN A 501 -12.20 -36.82 -26.78
N LEU A 502 -12.36 -35.75 -27.58
CA LEU A 502 -13.61 -35.51 -28.31
C LEU A 502 -13.86 -36.58 -29.39
N VAL A 503 -15.06 -37.16 -29.39
CA VAL A 503 -15.64 -37.97 -30.48
C VAL A 503 -17.03 -37.45 -30.85
N VAL A 504 -17.38 -37.51 -32.12
CA VAL A 504 -18.66 -36.98 -32.66
C VAL A 504 -19.37 -38.08 -33.43
N SER A 505 -20.70 -38.13 -33.38
CA SER A 505 -21.51 -39.09 -34.13
C SER A 505 -21.75 -38.68 -35.58
N ARG A 506 -21.89 -39.67 -36.46
CA ARG A 506 -22.58 -39.56 -37.76
C ARG A 506 -23.73 -40.54 -37.86
N LYS A 507 -24.80 -40.20 -38.58
CA LYS A 507 -25.99 -41.05 -38.77
C LYS A 507 -25.73 -42.05 -39.90
N ILE A 508 -25.69 -43.34 -39.57
CA ILE A 508 -25.36 -44.43 -40.53
C ILE A 508 -26.59 -45.20 -41.00
N ALA A 509 -27.66 -45.26 -40.19
CA ALA A 509 -28.97 -45.82 -40.56
C ALA A 509 -30.06 -45.31 -39.61
N SER A 510 -31.32 -45.62 -39.93
CA SER A 510 -32.49 -45.50 -39.04
C SER A 510 -33.36 -46.75 -39.15
N GLU A 511 -34.10 -47.08 -38.09
CA GLU A 511 -35.14 -48.11 -38.08
C GLU A 511 -36.44 -47.54 -37.47
N GLU A 512 -37.60 -47.83 -38.07
CA GLU A 512 -38.92 -47.42 -37.56
C GLU A 512 -39.44 -48.47 -36.57
N ILE A 513 -39.43 -48.16 -35.26
CA ILE A 513 -39.93 -49.09 -34.23
C ILE A 513 -41.46 -49.01 -34.12
N THR A 514 -42.01 -47.80 -34.19
CA THR A 514 -43.46 -47.57 -34.34
C THR A 514 -43.71 -46.41 -35.30
N ALA A 515 -44.97 -46.24 -35.74
CA ALA A 515 -45.39 -45.16 -36.64
C ALA A 515 -45.23 -43.72 -36.06
N THR A 516 -44.60 -43.58 -34.90
CA THR A 516 -44.24 -42.32 -34.24
C THR A 516 -42.81 -42.32 -33.65
N GLU A 517 -42.05 -43.42 -33.75
CA GLU A 517 -40.76 -43.62 -33.08
C GLU A 517 -39.73 -44.20 -34.07
N GLU A 518 -38.82 -43.35 -34.54
CA GLU A 518 -37.61 -43.70 -35.32
C GLU A 518 -36.41 -43.81 -34.36
N VAL A 519 -35.59 -44.85 -34.53
CA VAL A 519 -34.31 -44.99 -33.81
C VAL A 519 -33.16 -44.89 -34.80
N ASN A 520 -32.20 -44.02 -34.46
CA ASN A 520 -31.01 -43.74 -35.23
C ASN A 520 -29.89 -44.69 -34.86
N CYS A 521 -29.29 -45.33 -35.85
CA CYS A 521 -27.98 -45.96 -35.70
C CYS A 521 -26.90 -44.91 -35.97
N LEU A 522 -26.17 -44.55 -34.92
CA LEU A 522 -25.11 -43.54 -34.93
C LEU A 522 -23.74 -44.21 -34.81
N GLU A 523 -22.73 -43.63 -35.46
CA GLU A 523 -21.34 -44.09 -35.39
C GLU A 523 -20.41 -42.96 -34.92
N PHE A 524 -19.64 -43.22 -33.87
CA PHE A 524 -18.67 -42.26 -33.32
C PHE A 524 -17.32 -42.29 -34.06
N TYR A 525 -16.75 -41.11 -34.27
CA TYR A 525 -15.43 -40.93 -34.87
C TYR A 525 -14.68 -39.74 -34.24
N SER A 526 -13.35 -39.76 -34.31
CA SER A 526 -12.52 -38.62 -33.87
C SER A 526 -12.51 -37.50 -34.92
N PRO A 527 -12.95 -36.26 -34.61
CA PRO A 527 -13.03 -35.15 -35.58
C PRO A 527 -11.75 -34.87 -36.37
N GLY A 528 -10.59 -34.89 -35.71
CA GLY A 528 -9.30 -34.57 -36.33
C GLY A 528 -8.72 -35.64 -37.25
N THR A 529 -9.29 -36.84 -37.31
CA THR A 529 -8.76 -37.96 -38.12
C THR A 529 -9.82 -38.66 -38.99
N GLY A 530 -11.11 -38.53 -38.68
CA GLY A 530 -12.19 -39.27 -39.34
C GLY A 530 -12.20 -40.77 -39.03
N ILE A 531 -11.37 -41.23 -38.09
CA ILE A 531 -11.25 -42.64 -37.70
C ILE A 531 -12.36 -42.97 -36.70
N MET A 532 -13.05 -44.09 -36.95
CA MET A 532 -14.06 -44.67 -36.07
C MET A 532 -13.49 -44.90 -34.67
N SER A 533 -14.23 -44.51 -33.64
CA SER A 533 -13.80 -44.56 -32.24
C SER A 533 -14.94 -45.07 -31.36
N PRO A 534 -14.66 -45.81 -30.28
CA PRO A 534 -15.67 -46.13 -29.28
C PRO A 534 -16.40 -44.87 -28.77
N ALA A 535 -17.67 -45.04 -28.42
CA ALA A 535 -18.39 -44.10 -27.56
C ALA A 535 -17.65 -43.98 -26.21
N LEU A 536 -17.71 -42.82 -25.57
CA LEU A 536 -17.05 -42.60 -24.28
C LEU A 536 -18.04 -42.55 -23.13
N TYR A 537 -19.29 -42.16 -23.41
CA TYR A 537 -20.41 -42.28 -22.48
C TYR A 537 -21.14 -43.59 -22.73
N TYR A 538 -21.25 -44.43 -21.69
CA TYR A 538 -22.04 -45.66 -21.75
C TYR A 538 -23.53 -45.35 -21.59
N GLU A 539 -24.34 -45.89 -22.51
CA GLU A 539 -25.80 -45.82 -22.51
C GLU A 539 -26.31 -47.16 -23.06
N GLU A 540 -27.40 -47.71 -22.53
CA GLU A 540 -27.98 -48.95 -23.07
C GLU A 540 -28.53 -48.69 -24.49
N ASN A 541 -28.18 -49.57 -25.42
CA ASN A 541 -28.64 -49.49 -26.80
C ASN A 541 -30.14 -49.76 -26.90
N VAL A 542 -30.89 -48.87 -27.57
CA VAL A 542 -32.32 -49.08 -27.86
C VAL A 542 -32.54 -50.27 -28.81
N LEU A 543 -31.57 -50.56 -29.68
CA LEU A 543 -31.52 -51.71 -30.59
C LEU A 543 -30.09 -52.28 -30.66
N GLU A 544 -29.94 -53.60 -30.55
CA GLU A 544 -28.66 -54.29 -30.74
C GLU A 544 -28.68 -55.25 -31.95
N ASN A 545 -27.52 -55.48 -32.57
CA ASN A 545 -27.33 -56.53 -33.57
C ASN A 545 -25.87 -57.01 -33.63
N GLU A 546 -25.62 -58.14 -34.30
CA GLU A 546 -24.31 -58.80 -34.39
C GLU A 546 -23.21 -57.99 -35.13
N LEU A 547 -23.54 -56.83 -35.71
CA LEU A 547 -22.60 -55.94 -36.41
C LEU A 547 -22.24 -54.69 -35.60
N PHE A 548 -22.89 -54.44 -34.45
CA PHE A 548 -22.52 -53.35 -33.57
C PHE A 548 -21.16 -53.62 -32.91
N THR A 549 -20.32 -52.58 -32.88
CA THR A 549 -19.11 -52.51 -32.06
C THR A 549 -19.27 -51.38 -31.05
N ASP A 550 -18.34 -51.25 -30.11
CA ASP A 550 -18.28 -50.16 -29.12
C ASP A 550 -18.33 -48.74 -29.74
N SER A 551 -18.15 -48.62 -31.07
CA SER A 551 -18.21 -47.37 -31.84
C SER A 551 -19.60 -47.04 -32.41
N GLN A 552 -20.58 -47.93 -32.33
CA GLN A 552 -21.95 -47.69 -32.77
C GLN A 552 -22.92 -47.66 -31.58
N VAL A 553 -23.86 -46.71 -31.61
CA VAL A 553 -24.92 -46.53 -30.60
C VAL A 553 -26.26 -46.37 -31.31
N SER A 554 -27.31 -46.93 -30.73
CA SER A 554 -28.70 -46.72 -31.16
C SER A 554 -29.40 -45.76 -30.19
N SER A 555 -29.94 -44.65 -30.71
CA SER A 555 -30.62 -43.62 -29.90
C SER A 555 -31.84 -43.03 -30.63
N TYR A 556 -32.75 -42.42 -29.88
CA TYR A 556 -33.80 -41.54 -30.43
C TYR A 556 -33.25 -40.14 -30.82
N ASP A 557 -32.04 -39.81 -30.36
CA ASP A 557 -31.34 -38.56 -30.68
C ASP A 557 -30.68 -38.63 -32.07
N ASP A 558 -30.72 -37.55 -32.86
CA ASP A 558 -30.06 -37.51 -34.19
C ASP A 558 -28.55 -37.17 -34.10
N TYR A 559 -28.12 -36.43 -33.07
CA TYR A 559 -26.80 -35.84 -32.98
C TYR A 559 -26.20 -36.01 -31.59
N LEU A 560 -25.13 -36.81 -31.48
CA LEU A 560 -24.39 -37.06 -30.23
C LEU A 560 -22.91 -36.66 -30.36
N ALA A 561 -22.32 -36.19 -29.26
CA ALA A 561 -20.87 -35.99 -29.17
C ALA A 561 -20.42 -36.33 -27.75
N ASP A 562 -19.45 -37.23 -27.62
CA ASP A 562 -18.91 -37.62 -26.33
C ASP A 562 -17.51 -37.01 -26.15
N PHE A 563 -17.20 -36.61 -24.92
CA PHE A 563 -15.85 -36.22 -24.52
C PHE A 563 -15.61 -36.59 -23.06
N LYS A 564 -14.37 -36.48 -22.59
CA LYS A 564 -14.05 -36.56 -21.16
C LYS A 564 -13.76 -35.18 -20.60
N ILE A 565 -14.21 -34.94 -19.37
CA ILE A 565 -13.63 -33.90 -18.53
C ILE A 565 -12.54 -34.57 -17.69
N SER A 566 -11.31 -34.11 -17.87
CA SER A 566 -10.18 -34.48 -17.01
C SER A 566 -10.00 -33.39 -15.94
N VAL A 567 -10.09 -33.73 -14.65
CA VAL A 567 -9.98 -32.80 -13.51
C VAL A 567 -8.85 -33.22 -12.56
N GLU A 568 -8.02 -32.27 -12.15
CA GLU A 568 -6.91 -32.46 -11.21
C GLU A 568 -6.80 -31.31 -10.18
N PRO A 569 -6.21 -31.55 -9.00
CA PRO A 569 -5.91 -30.51 -8.03
C PRO A 569 -4.83 -29.54 -8.54
N TYR A 570 -5.10 -28.24 -8.46
CA TYR A 570 -4.20 -27.18 -8.87
C TYR A 570 -3.97 -26.19 -7.72
N ILE A 571 -2.75 -26.23 -7.16
CA ILE A 571 -2.31 -25.33 -6.09
C ILE A 571 -1.34 -24.31 -6.68
N VAL A 572 -1.63 -23.02 -6.47
CA VAL A 572 -0.87 -21.89 -7.02
C VAL A 572 -0.48 -20.92 -5.90
N VAL A 573 0.67 -20.27 -6.01
CA VAL A 573 1.09 -19.17 -5.14
C VAL A 573 1.24 -17.90 -5.98
N ARG A 574 0.62 -16.80 -5.54
CA ARG A 574 0.58 -15.51 -6.23
C ARG A 574 1.25 -14.41 -5.43
N GLU A 575 2.07 -13.57 -6.06
CA GLU A 575 2.58 -12.36 -5.43
C GLU A 575 1.59 -11.20 -5.59
N ILE A 576 1.00 -10.72 -4.48
CA ILE A 576 0.01 -9.64 -4.48
C ILE A 576 0.55 -8.43 -3.73
N PRO A 577 0.66 -7.23 -4.36
CA PRO A 577 1.03 -6.01 -3.65
C PRO A 577 -0.14 -5.55 -2.74
N ILE A 578 0.03 -5.66 -1.42
CA ILE A 578 -0.99 -5.32 -0.43
C ILE A 578 -0.84 -3.91 0.16
N TYR A 579 0.37 -3.33 0.16
CA TYR A 579 0.61 -1.97 0.65
C TYR A 579 1.84 -1.31 0.03
N SER A 580 1.87 0.03 -0.03
CA SER A 580 3.09 0.78 -0.37
C SER A 580 3.08 2.20 0.17
N LYS A 581 4.23 2.68 0.65
CA LYS A 581 4.45 4.06 1.10
C LYS A 581 5.86 4.53 0.74
N SER A 582 6.00 5.82 0.41
CA SER A 582 7.31 6.49 0.34
C SER A 582 7.55 7.25 1.64
N ILE A 583 8.72 7.07 2.25
CA ILE A 583 9.05 7.57 3.58
C ILE A 583 10.57 7.79 3.75
N GLY A 584 10.96 8.69 4.65
CA GLY A 584 12.35 8.95 5.01
C GLY A 584 12.43 9.54 6.42
N ILE A 585 13.62 9.50 7.03
CA ILE A 585 13.83 10.08 8.36
C ILE A 585 13.89 11.62 8.25
N LEU A 586 13.02 12.30 9.00
CA LEU A 586 12.97 13.77 9.10
C LEU A 586 12.82 14.20 10.57
N ASP A 587 13.70 15.09 11.04
CA ASP A 587 13.60 15.70 12.36
C ASP A 587 12.35 16.60 12.45
N HIS A 588 11.82 16.75 13.66
CA HIS A 588 10.60 17.50 13.96
C HIS A 588 10.82 19.03 13.90
N PRO A 589 9.75 19.84 13.76
CA PRO A 589 9.83 21.30 13.86
C PRO A 589 10.42 21.81 15.18
N LEU A 590 11.00 23.00 15.15
CA LEU A 590 11.52 23.69 16.34
C LEU A 590 10.44 24.50 17.07
N PRO A 591 10.62 24.81 18.37
CA PRO A 591 9.81 25.80 19.07
C PRO A 591 9.86 27.20 18.45
N SER A 592 8.92 28.06 18.83
CA SER A 592 8.93 29.48 18.44
C SER A 592 10.04 30.26 19.13
N VAL A 593 10.41 31.40 18.54
CA VAL A 593 11.45 32.30 19.05
C VAL A 593 10.81 33.53 19.67
N ASN A 594 11.16 33.83 20.93
CA ASN A 594 10.88 35.11 21.57
C ASN A 594 11.95 36.14 21.16
N VAL A 595 11.57 37.42 20.99
CA VAL A 595 12.47 38.47 20.50
C VAL A 595 12.33 39.75 21.31
N HIS A 596 13.42 40.16 21.96
CA HIS A 596 13.58 41.42 22.66
C HIS A 596 14.26 42.44 21.74
N LYS A 597 13.55 43.54 21.44
CA LYS A 597 13.98 44.58 20.49
C LYS A 597 14.63 45.73 21.25
N PHE A 598 15.73 46.28 20.73
CA PHE A 598 16.46 47.39 21.35
C PHE A 598 17.18 48.27 20.34
N GLN A 599 17.74 49.39 20.80
CA GLN A 599 18.68 50.22 20.05
C GLN A 599 19.98 50.42 20.82
N ARG A 600 21.08 50.71 20.13
CA ARG A 600 22.28 51.24 20.79
C ARG A 600 22.06 52.72 21.11
N MET A 601 22.25 53.10 22.39
CA MET A 601 22.12 54.48 22.87
C MET A 601 23.34 55.34 22.50
N ASN A 602 23.67 55.41 21.20
CA ASN A 602 24.76 56.21 20.63
C ASN A 602 24.52 56.50 19.14
N ASN A 603 25.39 57.31 18.53
CA ASN A 603 25.24 57.76 17.15
C ASN A 603 25.53 56.69 16.07
N SER A 604 25.56 55.39 16.42
CA SER A 604 25.89 54.31 15.47
C SER A 604 24.74 53.87 14.55
N LYS A 605 23.52 54.39 14.76
CA LYS A 605 22.30 54.00 14.03
C LYS A 605 22.00 52.49 14.04
N ILE A 606 22.44 51.79 15.08
CA ILE A 606 22.24 50.35 15.25
C ILE A 606 20.95 50.07 16.02
N ILE A 607 20.04 49.32 15.39
CA ILE A 607 18.98 48.57 16.07
C ILE A 607 19.43 47.13 16.29
N GLY A 608 18.83 46.46 17.27
CA GLY A 608 19.16 45.08 17.61
C GLY A 608 17.98 44.27 18.10
N MET A 609 18.15 42.96 17.99
CA MET A 609 17.17 41.94 18.35
C MET A 609 17.92 40.84 19.11
N PHE A 610 17.64 40.73 20.40
CA PHE A 610 18.08 39.61 21.22
C PHE A 610 16.99 38.54 21.21
N THR A 611 17.33 37.32 20.81
CA THR A 611 16.37 36.24 20.56
C THR A 611 16.57 35.11 21.56
N GLU A 612 15.49 34.54 22.08
CA GLU A 612 15.53 33.36 22.96
C GLU A 612 14.56 32.29 22.43
N LEU A 613 14.96 31.03 22.43
CA LEU A 613 14.09 29.92 22.00
C LEU A 613 13.16 29.51 23.15
N ASN A 614 11.86 29.40 22.86
CA ASN A 614 10.89 28.90 23.82
C ASN A 614 11.07 27.40 24.11
N GLY A 615 10.58 26.94 25.25
CA GLY A 615 10.46 25.50 25.53
C GLY A 615 9.53 24.82 24.53
N PHE A 616 9.75 23.53 24.26
CA PHE A 616 8.84 22.76 23.40
C PHE A 616 7.47 22.59 24.08
N THR A 617 6.42 22.84 23.31
CA THR A 617 5.03 22.53 23.64
C THR A 617 4.35 21.98 22.38
N PRO A 618 3.41 21.03 22.48
CA PRO A 618 2.66 20.55 21.32
C PRO A 618 1.97 21.70 20.60
N ALA A 619 2.13 21.76 19.28
CA ALA A 619 1.72 22.89 18.45
C ALA A 619 1.49 22.46 17.00
N PRO A 620 0.70 23.22 16.21
CA PRO A 620 0.50 22.96 14.79
C PRO A 620 1.79 23.11 13.99
N PHE A 621 1.88 22.34 12.91
CA PHE A 621 3.05 22.36 12.03
C PHE A 621 3.28 23.77 11.44
N PRO A 622 4.49 24.34 11.54
CA PRO A 622 4.74 25.74 11.16
C PRO A 622 4.40 26.10 9.71
N LYS A 623 3.88 27.33 9.51
CA LYS A 623 3.58 27.87 8.17
C LYS A 623 4.86 27.98 7.32
N PRO A 624 4.90 27.45 6.09
CA PRO A 624 6.05 27.55 5.21
C PRO A 624 6.20 28.96 4.63
N ILE A 625 7.44 29.43 4.47
CA ILE A 625 7.80 30.74 3.90
C ILE A 625 8.55 30.56 2.57
N THR A 626 9.56 29.68 2.56
CA THR A 626 10.40 29.36 1.38
C THR A 626 9.86 28.16 0.58
N GLU A 627 10.41 27.87 -0.61
CA GLU A 627 10.02 26.65 -1.34
C GLU A 627 10.56 25.39 -0.65
N ARG A 628 11.78 25.46 -0.09
CA ARG A 628 12.33 24.43 0.81
C ARG A 628 11.36 24.08 1.93
N ASP A 629 10.75 25.08 2.54
CA ASP A 629 9.82 24.87 3.66
C ASP A 629 8.58 24.09 3.23
N LYS A 630 8.03 24.38 2.05
CA LYS A 630 6.86 23.68 1.50
C LYS A 630 7.18 22.22 1.19
N LEU A 631 8.37 21.95 0.63
CA LEU A 631 8.86 20.60 0.37
C LEU A 631 9.03 19.81 1.68
N TYR A 632 9.66 20.39 2.69
CA TYR A 632 9.77 19.78 4.03
C TYR A 632 8.40 19.53 4.65
N LYS A 633 7.46 20.50 4.61
CA LYS A 633 6.08 20.30 5.10
C LYS A 633 5.39 19.14 4.39
N ALA A 634 5.42 19.11 3.05
CA ALA A 634 4.74 18.08 2.26
C ALA A 634 5.27 16.68 2.58
N SER A 635 6.60 16.50 2.61
CA SER A 635 7.22 15.22 2.97
C SER A 635 6.95 14.84 4.43
N TYR A 636 7.11 15.76 5.37
CA TYR A 636 6.88 15.51 6.80
C TYR A 636 5.45 15.04 7.07
N MET A 637 4.46 15.69 6.48
CA MET A 637 3.05 15.32 6.64
C MET A 637 2.70 14.00 5.97
N LEU A 638 3.26 13.71 4.79
CA LEU A 638 3.10 12.42 4.13
C LEU A 638 3.72 11.28 4.95
N TYR A 639 4.90 11.51 5.54
CA TYR A 639 5.64 10.48 6.27
C TYR A 639 4.98 10.17 7.62
N ASN A 640 4.44 11.17 8.30
CA ASN A 640 3.72 11.03 9.57
C ASN A 640 2.19 10.80 9.42
N ASP A 641 1.68 10.57 8.20
CA ASP A 641 0.26 10.37 7.89
C ASP A 641 -0.67 11.49 8.44
N LEU A 642 -0.29 12.76 8.25
CA LEU A 642 -0.99 13.94 8.77
C LEU A 642 -1.81 14.69 7.70
N LEU A 643 -2.93 15.29 8.10
CA LEU A 643 -3.76 16.19 7.29
C LEU A 643 -3.68 17.65 7.75
N ASP A 644 -3.51 18.55 6.78
CA ASP A 644 -3.35 19.99 7.03
C ASP A 644 -4.67 20.62 7.49
N GLY A 645 -4.64 21.35 8.60
CA GLY A 645 -5.84 21.88 9.26
C GLY A 645 -6.74 20.83 9.92
N LYS A 646 -6.24 19.61 10.20
CA LYS A 646 -6.93 18.60 11.03
C LYS A 646 -6.03 17.98 12.09
N ASP A 647 -4.82 17.54 11.71
CA ASP A 647 -3.82 17.02 12.64
C ASP A 647 -3.09 18.21 13.31
N GLU A 648 -3.73 18.82 14.31
CA GLU A 648 -3.35 20.14 14.81
C GLU A 648 -2.12 20.21 15.72
N ASN A 649 -1.55 19.10 16.21
CA ASN A 649 -0.48 19.16 17.22
C ASN A 649 0.62 18.12 17.04
N ILE A 650 1.83 18.58 16.69
CA ILE A 650 3.05 17.78 16.72
C ILE A 650 3.45 17.51 18.18
N GLN A 651 3.57 16.24 18.57
CA GLN A 651 3.82 15.84 19.96
C GLN A 651 5.30 15.71 20.34
N THR A 652 6.20 15.61 19.35
CA THR A 652 7.62 15.28 19.55
C THR A 652 8.52 16.48 19.26
N PRO A 653 9.50 16.81 20.13
CA PRO A 653 10.45 17.90 19.88
C PRO A 653 11.50 17.56 18.82
N CYS A 654 12.03 18.60 18.16
CA CYS A 654 13.24 18.53 17.34
C CYS A 654 14.42 17.92 18.12
N ARG A 655 15.04 16.85 17.61
CA ARG A 655 16.13 16.13 18.29
C ARG A 655 17.52 16.68 17.98
N SER A 656 17.71 17.27 16.80
CA SER A 656 19.00 17.90 16.45
C SER A 656 19.16 19.30 17.05
N GLY A 657 18.06 19.86 17.55
CA GLY A 657 18.02 21.14 18.25
C GLY A 657 18.24 22.35 17.34
N PRO A 658 18.24 23.56 17.91
CA PRO A 658 18.44 24.78 17.15
C PRO A 658 19.91 24.90 16.73
N HIS A 659 20.17 25.06 15.43
CA HIS A 659 21.50 25.42 14.90
C HIS A 659 21.60 26.93 14.67
N GLU A 660 20.58 27.58 14.13
CA GLU A 660 20.66 28.99 13.76
C GLU A 660 19.31 29.71 13.78
N ILE A 661 19.36 31.04 13.82
CA ILE A 661 18.20 31.92 13.68
C ILE A 661 18.22 32.55 12.28
N GLU A 662 17.26 32.17 11.43
CA GLU A 662 17.02 32.85 10.15
C GLU A 662 16.31 34.19 10.40
N ILE A 663 16.79 35.23 9.73
CA ILE A 663 16.29 36.61 9.86
C ILE A 663 15.94 37.12 8.47
N PHE A 664 14.65 37.32 8.22
CA PHE A 664 14.12 37.88 6.98
C PHE A 664 13.83 39.37 7.16
N ARG A 665 13.94 40.17 6.10
CA ARG A 665 13.63 41.62 6.14
C ARG A 665 13.10 42.14 4.80
N THR A 666 12.00 42.88 4.84
CA THR A 666 11.50 43.72 3.73
C THR A 666 11.49 45.20 4.11
N ILE A 667 11.43 46.10 3.11
CA ILE A 667 11.32 47.57 3.29
C ILE A 667 9.89 48.06 2.97
N LYS A 668 9.19 47.36 2.07
CA LYS A 668 7.77 47.55 1.81
C LYS A 668 6.97 46.78 2.85
N LYS A 669 5.96 47.38 3.48
CA LYS A 669 5.05 46.69 4.42
C LYS A 669 4.49 45.42 3.75
N PRO A 670 4.66 44.22 4.34
CA PRO A 670 4.08 42.99 3.82
C PRO A 670 2.55 43.03 3.91
N THR A 671 1.90 42.31 3.00
CA THR A 671 0.45 42.08 2.94
C THR A 671 0.07 40.64 3.32
N SER A 672 1.07 39.77 3.44
CA SER A 672 0.96 38.40 3.95
C SER A 672 2.35 37.90 4.35
N LEU A 673 2.43 36.75 5.04
CA LEU A 673 3.73 36.07 5.24
C LEU A 673 4.36 35.61 3.92
N SER A 674 3.59 35.44 2.84
CA SER A 674 4.07 35.09 1.50
C SER A 674 4.77 36.23 0.75
N ASP A 675 4.79 37.47 1.29
CA ASP A 675 5.70 38.51 0.81
C ASP A 675 7.17 38.24 1.22
N TYR A 676 7.40 37.32 2.18
CA TYR A 676 8.73 36.81 2.53
C TYR A 676 9.07 35.54 1.73
N ASN A 677 10.34 35.40 1.38
CA ASN A 677 10.91 34.28 0.62
C ASN A 677 12.45 34.25 0.78
N GLU A 678 13.13 33.32 0.11
CA GLU A 678 14.59 33.14 0.16
C GLU A 678 15.37 34.42 -0.19
N GLY A 679 14.90 35.20 -1.17
CA GLY A 679 15.49 36.50 -1.54
C GLY A 679 15.28 37.63 -0.53
N THR A 680 14.51 37.38 0.55
CA THR A 680 14.33 38.31 1.68
C THR A 680 15.11 37.89 2.94
N ILE A 681 15.83 36.76 2.91
CA ILE A 681 16.76 36.36 3.97
C ILE A 681 17.90 37.38 4.04
N LEU A 682 18.04 38.04 5.18
CA LEU A 682 19.04 39.08 5.44
C LEU A 682 20.27 38.53 6.16
N ASN A 683 20.07 37.56 7.03
CA ASN A 683 21.12 36.91 7.79
C ASN A 683 20.64 35.53 8.27
N SER A 684 21.59 34.66 8.55
CA SER A 684 21.38 33.56 9.48
C SER A 684 22.41 33.65 10.61
N LYS A 685 21.97 33.51 11.86
CA LYS A 685 22.81 33.60 13.05
C LYS A 685 22.99 32.23 13.68
N SER A 686 24.13 31.60 13.38
CA SER A 686 24.56 30.36 14.02
C SER A 686 24.66 30.51 15.54
N LEU A 687 23.99 29.60 16.23
CA LEU A 687 23.97 29.40 17.67
C LEU A 687 25.13 28.50 18.15
N ARG A 688 25.98 28.02 17.25
CA ARG A 688 27.10 27.13 17.59
C ARG A 688 28.27 27.91 18.18
N LEU A 689 28.57 27.67 19.46
CA LEU A 689 29.75 28.23 20.10
C LEU A 689 31.02 27.62 19.50
N LYS A 690 31.95 28.46 19.01
CA LYS A 690 33.19 28.01 18.32
C LYS A 690 34.08 27.07 19.14
N GLU A 691 33.98 27.12 20.47
CA GLU A 691 34.82 26.38 21.42
C GLU A 691 34.07 25.23 22.13
N LYS A 692 32.82 24.93 21.75
CA LYS A 692 32.01 23.87 22.37
C LYS A 692 31.25 23.04 21.32
N GLN A 693 30.91 21.81 21.69
CA GLN A 693 30.09 20.91 20.87
C GLN A 693 28.57 21.14 21.04
N PHE A 694 28.16 22.18 21.76
CA PHE A 694 26.77 22.51 22.05
C PHE A 694 26.39 23.89 21.50
N ASN A 695 25.15 24.01 21.02
CA ASN A 695 24.56 25.26 20.59
C ASN A 695 23.92 25.99 21.78
N ILE A 696 23.87 27.32 21.73
CA ILE A 696 23.10 28.12 22.69
C ILE A 696 21.64 28.26 22.25
N ASN A 697 20.75 28.53 23.20
CA ASN A 697 19.32 28.74 22.99
C ASN A 697 18.95 30.22 22.81
N ASN A 698 19.93 31.13 22.70
CA ASN A 698 19.72 32.55 22.46
C ASN A 698 20.77 33.14 21.48
N CYS A 699 20.48 34.29 20.88
CA CYS A 699 21.42 34.99 20.00
C CYS A 699 21.22 36.51 20.03
N LEU A 700 22.25 37.25 19.61
CA LEU A 700 22.19 38.70 19.42
C LEU A 700 22.35 39.04 17.94
N TYR A 701 21.32 39.67 17.37
CA TYR A 701 21.39 40.34 16.07
C TYR A 701 21.49 41.85 16.26
N GLU A 702 22.36 42.50 15.49
CA GLU A 702 22.52 43.95 15.43
C GLU A 702 22.78 44.38 13.99
N GLN A 703 22.20 45.51 13.58
CA GLN A 703 22.36 46.07 12.24
C GLN A 703 22.26 47.60 12.28
N GLU A 704 23.17 48.26 11.56
CA GLU A 704 23.05 49.68 11.18
C GLU A 704 21.93 49.85 10.15
N VAL A 705 21.01 50.79 10.40
CA VAL A 705 19.85 51.06 9.56
C VAL A 705 19.76 52.53 9.15
N ASN A 706 19.09 52.81 8.03
CA ASN A 706 18.79 54.19 7.65
C ASN A 706 17.76 54.78 8.61
N THR A 707 17.90 56.06 8.93
CA THR A 707 16.94 56.79 9.75
C THR A 707 15.67 57.12 8.95
N ASN A 708 14.54 57.28 9.63
CA ASN A 708 13.22 57.59 9.07
C ASN A 708 12.83 56.61 7.92
N THR A 709 13.18 55.34 8.09
CA THR A 709 12.95 54.23 7.16
C THR A 709 12.38 53.05 7.93
N LYS A 710 11.19 52.57 7.51
CA LYS A 710 10.58 51.37 8.08
C LYS A 710 11.17 50.08 7.47
N TYR A 711 11.40 49.11 8.34
CA TYR A 711 11.85 47.77 7.99
C TYR A 711 10.95 46.74 8.67
N TYR A 712 10.62 45.65 7.99
CA TYR A 712 9.67 44.64 8.47
C TYR A 712 10.38 43.29 8.56
N TYR A 713 10.64 42.84 9.78
CA TYR A 713 11.41 41.63 10.07
C TYR A 713 10.51 40.48 10.51
N ILE A 714 10.89 39.25 10.14
CA ILE A 714 10.45 38.03 10.83
C ILE A 714 11.68 37.16 11.15
N LEU A 715 11.62 36.47 12.28
CA LEU A 715 12.69 35.61 12.77
C LEU A 715 12.14 34.21 13.05
N ARG A 716 12.96 33.18 12.85
CA ARG A 716 12.63 31.79 13.23
C ARG A 716 13.88 30.97 13.53
N ALA A 717 13.72 29.90 14.29
CA ALA A 717 14.80 28.94 14.54
C ALA A 717 14.84 27.87 13.44
N MET A 718 16.06 27.45 13.10
CA MET A 718 16.39 26.40 12.14
C MET A 718 17.27 25.34 12.80
N SER A 719 17.03 24.06 12.49
CA SER A 719 17.91 22.96 12.89
C SER A 719 19.03 22.75 11.88
N ILE A 720 20.03 21.93 12.22
CA ILE A 720 21.11 21.54 11.29
C ILE A 720 20.60 20.77 10.06
N HIS A 721 19.37 20.25 10.13
CA HIS A 721 18.70 19.57 9.03
C HIS A 721 17.73 20.45 8.24
N ASN A 722 17.71 21.76 8.52
CA ASN A 722 16.77 22.73 7.95
C ASN A 722 15.29 22.51 8.35
N SER A 723 15.02 21.77 9.42
CA SER A 723 13.70 21.79 10.09
C SER A 723 13.51 23.17 10.71
N TYR A 724 12.37 23.82 10.45
CA TYR A 724 12.09 25.18 10.89
C TYR A 724 11.05 25.21 12.02
N GLY A 725 11.15 26.21 12.90
CA GLY A 725 10.10 26.55 13.86
C GLY A 725 9.13 27.61 13.34
N PRO A 726 8.06 27.93 14.09
CA PRO A 726 7.19 29.07 13.80
C PRO A 726 7.98 30.37 13.70
N SER A 727 7.62 31.22 12.73
CA SER A 727 8.11 32.59 12.68
C SER A 727 7.49 33.45 13.78
N THR A 728 8.17 34.52 14.16
CA THR A 728 7.57 35.63 14.91
C THR A 728 6.40 36.27 14.15
N ASN A 729 5.62 37.09 14.86
CA ASN A 729 4.88 38.19 14.24
C ASN A 729 5.81 39.08 13.40
N VAL A 730 5.26 39.87 12.48
CA VAL A 730 6.04 40.85 11.71
C VAL A 730 6.44 42.00 12.63
N ILE A 731 7.73 42.15 12.87
CA ILE A 731 8.29 43.27 13.64
C ILE A 731 8.53 44.43 12.67
N GLU A 732 7.67 45.44 12.71
CA GLU A 732 7.93 46.74 12.10
C GLU A 732 8.92 47.50 13.00
N ALA A 733 10.08 47.84 12.45
CA ALA A 733 11.12 48.60 13.12
C ALA A 733 11.45 49.88 12.33
N GLU A 734 11.51 51.02 13.03
CA GLU A 734 11.92 52.31 12.47
C GLU A 734 12.87 53.01 13.43
N LEU A 735 14.02 53.47 12.93
CA LEU A 735 14.91 54.35 13.67
C LEU A 735 14.59 55.80 13.30
N VAL A 736 13.87 56.51 14.17
CA VAL A 736 13.49 57.91 13.96
C VAL A 736 14.67 58.83 14.27
N ASP A 737 14.85 59.85 13.44
CA ASP A 737 15.82 60.95 13.61
C ASP A 737 15.05 62.26 13.65
N ASP A 738 14.80 62.75 14.87
CA ASP A 738 14.08 63.99 15.15
C ASP A 738 15.09 65.05 15.62
N GLY A 739 15.48 65.94 14.71
CA GLY A 739 16.45 67.01 14.99
C GLY A 739 17.84 66.54 15.41
N GLY A 740 18.23 65.30 15.11
CA GLY A 740 19.47 64.67 15.58
C GLY A 740 19.32 63.84 16.87
N TYR A 741 18.12 63.72 17.42
CA TYR A 741 17.80 62.76 18.48
C TYR A 741 17.33 61.44 17.85
N LEU A 742 18.07 60.35 18.13
CA LEU A 742 17.83 59.02 17.58
C LEU A 742 17.03 58.15 18.55
N TYR A 743 15.87 57.65 18.12
CA TYR A 743 15.07 56.69 18.88
C TYR A 743 14.37 55.66 17.98
N ALA A 744 14.38 54.40 18.41
CA ALA A 744 13.76 53.30 17.69
C ALA A 744 12.31 53.09 18.15
N VAL A 745 11.41 52.95 17.18
CA VAL A 745 10.02 52.54 17.35
C VAL A 745 9.89 51.10 16.85
N PHE A 746 9.26 50.24 17.65
CA PHE A 746 8.99 48.85 17.31
C PHE A 746 7.50 48.55 17.49
N ASN A 747 6.84 48.11 16.42
CA ASN A 747 5.48 47.59 16.45
C ASN A 747 5.49 46.12 16.05
N GLU A 748 4.64 45.29 16.66
CA GLU A 748 4.33 43.97 16.12
C GLU A 748 3.04 44.04 15.31
N LEU A 749 3.03 43.36 14.17
CA LEU A 749 1.86 43.17 13.32
C LEU A 749 1.54 41.68 13.28
N SER A 750 0.37 41.32 13.80
CA SER A 750 -0.20 39.99 13.64
C SER A 750 -0.61 39.75 12.18
N GLU A 751 -0.83 38.50 11.79
CA GLU A 751 -1.15 38.14 10.41
C GLU A 751 -2.44 38.82 9.91
N HIS A 752 -3.45 38.98 10.79
CA HIS A 752 -4.69 39.71 10.52
C HIS A 752 -4.50 41.22 10.32
N GLU A 753 -3.39 41.81 10.77
CA GLU A 753 -3.02 43.23 10.55
C GLU A 753 -2.13 43.43 9.30
N LEU A 754 -1.75 42.32 8.65
CA LEU A 754 -1.18 42.29 7.30
C LEU A 754 -2.28 42.17 6.24
N GLU A 755 -3.39 41.48 6.57
CA GLU A 755 -4.56 41.32 5.71
C GLU A 755 -5.10 42.69 5.26
N LYS A 756 -4.74 43.08 4.03
CA LYS A 756 -5.33 44.23 3.38
C LYS A 756 -6.80 43.94 3.11
N GLU A 757 -7.72 44.75 3.63
CA GLU A 757 -9.15 44.62 3.39
C GLU A 757 -9.47 44.44 1.89
N MET A 758 -9.71 43.19 1.49
CA MET A 758 -10.24 42.88 0.18
C MET A 758 -11.72 43.21 0.21
N ALA A 759 -12.07 44.40 -0.28
CA ALA A 759 -13.46 44.81 -0.53
C ALA A 759 -14.21 43.65 -1.22
N LYS A 760 -15.11 43.00 -0.48
CA LYS A 760 -15.62 41.66 -0.80
C LYS A 760 -16.24 41.66 -2.20
N GLN A 761 -15.56 41.03 -3.17
CA GLN A 761 -16.08 40.85 -4.54
C GLN A 761 -17.10 39.71 -4.58
N ILE A 762 -18.22 39.92 -3.91
CA ILE A 762 -19.40 39.04 -3.94
C ILE A 762 -19.84 38.89 -5.40
N THR A 763 -19.65 37.70 -5.95
CA THR A 763 -19.80 37.43 -7.39
C THR A 763 -21.00 36.52 -7.63
N GLU A 764 -22.18 37.13 -7.75
CA GLU A 764 -23.44 36.42 -7.94
C GLU A 764 -23.75 36.05 -9.40
N GLN A 765 -24.56 35.01 -9.58
CA GLN A 765 -24.95 34.49 -10.90
C GLN A 765 -26.45 34.67 -11.17
N PHE A 766 -26.81 35.36 -12.25
CA PHE A 766 -28.20 35.57 -12.68
C PHE A 766 -28.38 35.29 -14.18
N LYS A 767 -29.63 35.01 -14.61
CA LYS A 767 -29.95 34.56 -15.98
C LYS A 767 -30.42 35.65 -16.95
N LYS A 768 -31.27 36.58 -16.51
CA LYS A 768 -31.90 37.59 -17.39
C LYS A 768 -32.14 38.97 -16.74
N VAL A 769 -32.57 38.99 -15.48
CA VAL A 769 -32.91 40.21 -14.73
C VAL A 769 -32.06 40.26 -13.47
N ILE A 770 -31.63 41.46 -13.09
CA ILE A 770 -30.99 41.78 -11.81
C ILE A 770 -31.79 42.92 -11.17
N HIS A 771 -32.12 42.80 -9.89
CA HIS A 771 -32.73 43.86 -9.10
C HIS A 771 -31.70 44.32 -8.07
N ILE A 772 -31.46 45.63 -8.00
CA ILE A 772 -30.45 46.24 -7.13
C ILE A 772 -31.19 47.20 -6.22
N SER A 773 -31.30 46.85 -4.94
CA SER A 773 -31.95 47.66 -3.91
C SER A 773 -31.05 47.76 -2.68
N PRO A 774 -30.99 48.91 -2.00
CA PRO A 774 -30.43 49.01 -0.66
C PRO A 774 -30.99 47.96 0.31
N ASN A 775 -30.18 47.56 1.28
CA ASN A 775 -30.69 46.84 2.46
C ASN A 775 -31.70 47.75 3.19
N ILE A 776 -32.80 47.21 3.72
CA ILE A 776 -33.83 48.00 4.41
C ILE A 776 -33.25 48.83 5.58
N ASN A 777 -32.22 48.35 6.27
CA ASN A 777 -31.55 49.08 7.35
C ASN A 777 -30.77 50.32 6.86
N GLN A 778 -30.48 50.43 5.56
CA GLN A 778 -29.94 51.64 4.93
C GLN A 778 -31.03 52.67 4.55
N LEU A 779 -32.31 52.28 4.61
CA LEU A 779 -33.46 53.13 4.25
C LEU A 779 -34.29 53.58 5.46
N LEU A 780 -34.13 52.92 6.61
CA LEU A 780 -34.75 53.35 7.87
C LEU A 780 -34.13 54.65 8.38
N PHE A 781 -34.97 55.54 8.92
CA PHE A 781 -34.49 56.71 9.65
C PHE A 781 -33.73 56.30 10.91
N ASN A 782 -32.60 56.98 11.14
CA ASN A 782 -31.91 57.04 12.41
C ASN A 782 -32.31 58.36 13.10
N THR A 783 -32.88 58.23 14.29
CA THR A 783 -33.45 59.33 15.10
C THR A 783 -32.74 59.46 16.44
N SER A 784 -31.51 58.94 16.55
CA SER A 784 -30.75 58.93 17.81
C SER A 784 -30.42 60.35 18.29
N ASP A 785 -30.22 61.27 17.34
CA ASP A 785 -29.81 62.66 17.57
C ASP A 785 -30.97 63.67 17.40
N VAL A 786 -32.22 63.20 17.33
CA VAL A 786 -33.42 64.02 17.06
C VAL A 786 -34.19 64.30 18.35
N ASP A 787 -34.36 65.57 18.72
CA ASP A 787 -35.18 65.96 19.88
C ASP A 787 -36.65 66.12 19.52
N PHE A 788 -37.46 65.11 19.87
CA PHE A 788 -38.91 65.10 19.63
C PHE A 788 -39.71 66.17 20.41
N ASN A 789 -39.07 66.97 21.26
CA ASN A 789 -39.71 68.12 21.93
C ASN A 789 -39.71 69.41 21.08
N ASN A 790 -38.84 69.49 20.07
CA ASN A 790 -38.71 70.67 19.18
C ASN A 790 -39.67 70.59 17.98
N ALA A 791 -39.85 71.70 17.26
CA ALA A 791 -40.73 71.69 16.10
C ALA A 791 -40.03 70.99 14.91
N ALA A 792 -40.70 70.05 14.25
CA ALA A 792 -40.12 69.16 13.23
C ALA A 792 -39.44 69.83 12.00
N HIS A 793 -39.52 71.15 11.87
CA HIS A 793 -38.75 71.93 10.89
C HIS A 793 -37.33 72.32 11.36
N GLU A 794 -37.10 72.38 12.67
CA GLU A 794 -35.81 72.70 13.30
C GLU A 794 -34.91 71.44 13.33
N GLU A 795 -35.47 70.31 13.75
CA GLU A 795 -34.77 69.00 13.85
C GLU A 795 -34.46 68.35 12.49
N ARG A 796 -34.84 68.96 11.36
CA ARG A 796 -34.67 68.37 10.02
C ARG A 796 -33.21 68.09 9.67
N SER A 797 -32.26 68.85 10.24
CA SER A 797 -30.81 68.60 10.07
C SER A 797 -30.29 67.39 10.84
N ASN A 798 -30.99 66.98 11.90
CA ASN A 798 -30.53 65.98 12.86
C ASN A 798 -31.05 64.58 12.50
N LEU A 799 -32.09 64.51 11.67
CA LEU A 799 -32.65 63.28 11.11
C LEU A 799 -31.74 62.70 10.01
N SER A 800 -31.10 61.55 10.29
CA SER A 800 -30.27 60.83 9.31
C SER A 800 -30.97 59.59 8.75
N VAL A 801 -30.49 59.09 7.60
CA VAL A 801 -31.05 57.92 6.91
C VAL A 801 -30.00 56.81 6.83
N GLY A 802 -30.36 55.62 7.32
CA GLY A 802 -29.47 54.49 7.52
C GLY A 802 -29.15 54.28 9.01
N ARG A 803 -29.27 53.02 9.47
CA ARG A 803 -28.99 52.55 10.84
C ARG A 803 -27.76 51.65 10.93
N LEU A 804 -26.85 51.76 9.97
CA LEU A 804 -25.59 51.02 9.90
C LEU A 804 -24.46 52.04 9.83
N ASP A 805 -23.35 51.76 10.51
CA ASP A 805 -22.22 52.69 10.69
C ASP A 805 -21.65 53.18 9.35
N GLU A 806 -21.67 52.31 8.33
CA GLU A 806 -21.43 52.67 6.94
C GLU A 806 -22.72 52.95 6.16
N GLY A 807 -23.13 54.22 6.11
CA GLY A 807 -24.18 54.69 5.20
C GLY A 807 -23.81 54.56 3.71
N ILE A 808 -24.79 54.29 2.84
CA ILE A 808 -24.60 54.17 1.37
C ILE A 808 -24.79 55.47 0.57
N PHE A 809 -25.37 56.51 1.16
CA PHE A 809 -25.73 57.72 0.42
C PHE A 809 -24.50 58.53 0.00
N ASN A 810 -24.60 59.15 -1.17
CA ASN A 810 -23.54 59.86 -1.91
C ASN A 810 -22.30 59.03 -2.28
N LYS A 811 -22.17 57.78 -1.81
CA LYS A 811 -21.19 56.80 -2.31
C LYS A 811 -21.61 56.30 -3.70
N THR A 812 -20.63 55.93 -4.52
CA THR A 812 -20.84 55.38 -5.87
C THR A 812 -20.30 53.96 -5.96
N PHE A 813 -21.19 53.00 -6.21
CA PHE A 813 -20.89 51.58 -6.27
C PHE A 813 -20.69 51.14 -7.72
N LYS A 814 -19.63 50.37 -7.99
CA LYS A 814 -19.30 49.90 -9.33
C LYS A 814 -19.59 48.41 -9.49
N ILE A 815 -20.68 48.09 -10.20
CA ILE A 815 -21.16 46.72 -10.42
C ILE A 815 -20.74 46.27 -11.82
N ARG A 816 -19.90 45.23 -11.90
CA ARG A 816 -19.37 44.70 -13.16
C ARG A 816 -20.12 43.44 -13.60
N LEU A 817 -20.91 43.56 -14.67
CA LEU A 817 -21.58 42.44 -15.32
C LEU A 817 -20.63 41.81 -16.35
N THR A 818 -20.45 40.49 -16.32
CA THR A 818 -19.62 39.75 -17.29
C THR A 818 -20.45 38.68 -18.00
N SER A 819 -20.49 38.72 -19.33
CA SER A 819 -21.17 37.71 -20.15
C SER A 819 -20.40 36.39 -20.15
N LYS A 820 -20.95 35.34 -19.53
CA LYS A 820 -20.38 33.98 -19.57
C LYS A 820 -20.24 33.42 -21.00
N LYS A 821 -21.10 33.81 -21.94
CA LYS A 821 -21.07 33.30 -23.33
C LYS A 821 -20.10 34.05 -24.26
N THR A 822 -19.72 35.29 -23.93
CA THR A 822 -18.95 36.15 -24.87
C THR A 822 -17.80 36.93 -24.22
N GLY A 823 -17.53 36.76 -22.92
CA GLY A 823 -16.46 37.44 -22.18
C GLY A 823 -16.63 38.96 -22.00
N LYS A 824 -17.55 39.59 -22.76
CA LYS A 824 -17.81 41.03 -22.74
C LYS A 824 -18.28 41.49 -21.36
N LYS A 825 -17.79 42.67 -20.96
CA LYS A 825 -18.00 43.27 -19.63
C LYS A 825 -18.76 44.59 -19.76
N ILE A 826 -19.67 44.85 -18.84
CA ILE A 826 -20.41 46.12 -18.71
C ILE A 826 -20.25 46.58 -17.26
N ASP A 827 -19.83 47.83 -17.07
CA ASP A 827 -19.65 48.43 -15.76
C ASP A 827 -20.81 49.40 -15.48
N LEU A 828 -21.60 49.13 -14.45
CA LEU A 828 -22.67 50.01 -13.96
C LEU A 828 -22.15 50.79 -12.73
N ASN A 829 -22.17 52.12 -12.81
CA ASN A 829 -21.87 52.98 -11.66
C ASN A 829 -23.20 53.47 -11.04
N VAL A 830 -23.49 53.05 -9.81
CA VAL A 830 -24.74 53.35 -9.10
C VAL A 830 -24.45 54.28 -7.93
N THR A 831 -24.96 55.51 -7.97
CA THR A 831 -24.84 56.50 -6.89
C THR A 831 -26.19 56.69 -6.23
N TYR A 832 -26.32 56.33 -4.95
CA TYR A 832 -27.53 56.63 -4.17
C TYR A 832 -27.47 58.07 -3.68
N LYS A 833 -28.49 58.88 -3.97
CA LYS A 833 -28.57 60.27 -3.50
C LYS A 833 -29.76 60.43 -2.55
N LEU A 834 -29.58 61.17 -1.47
CA LEU A 834 -30.71 61.87 -0.85
C LEU A 834 -31.12 63.01 -1.81
N ILE A 835 -32.43 63.26 -1.91
CA ILE A 835 -33.06 64.32 -2.72
C ILE A 835 -34.10 65.00 -1.84
#